data_AF-A0A9E2N2Q6-F1
#
_entry.id   AF-A0A9E2N2Q6-F1
#
_cell.length_a   1.000
_cell.length_b   1.000
_cell.length_c   1.000
_cell.angle_alpha   90.00
_cell.angle_beta   90.00
_cell.angle_gamma   90.00
#
_symmetry.space_group_name_H-M   'P 1'
#
loop_
_entity.id
_entity.type
_entity.pdbx_description
1 polymer ?
#
loop_
_entity_poly.entity_id
_entity_poly.type
_entity_poly.pdbx_seq_one_letter_code
_entity_poly.pdbx_strand_id
1 'polypeptide(L)'
;MKRAIRLLMLVLCLGAGCAGVDAPDLTLPEVASPQRVDREITLLPIVDSRRFVSPGQQPDLNQPLPLMVSADAVLDQGRTIMLREGLFRSIRTYYGPLPEDLLMHYADFPLRTLDTDLALGLELRDLEVRKVGKNAHLVPQSLLDATLLPLFTLGAFASGGRMDLAAQIIPSGILKYIVRLDLHVFSLEGGGPVWGKTYLVHIQDPAVTDWTLRRKWEASAREESDLKDPDAEKAVIQAFQWICRDPEMAYLPRFSRTAWLARIMADPRVSARTKADLLDGFFTDLPLPDMSPGDMEIWSTTSASVREKSEYALGQDQEQTAVHLPEAAFLNSYTVDPVWIQEAGARLRLFKAGFGVLLETAGQLGRKGMECPLDESERALEARLETLLGRWGRGYAPNRVYRQAIRNPNVGIEEKQFLFRLLAGDLETLDNETFVNQELERRLEQLNDGPKKLHQRAAALLVAAWGDKSLDNRGIPPKTLLSVMGSGDDWAGPWVLSLIKAGDLSPDVIRLAGALRLDEALPILIQALQPTAYSTGEISEAAIEPEIPMLGAELARRRARRAPDRVLVARALGCFKGRPEAVAALRSMLEGAGPQTGLPTDLSAQVVRSLARLRDIASLPVLMALWDAPGIFGQEAALLRRAVLDALEPLGSPEVWERVLATASVQARHAKTRQAPLREIADFFGRVRFERAASFLKGLAVDPASSSTTREAACQALARIATPSAEQALTEMAAAARWDLARNAQAALEKLARERALWKGL
;
A
#
# COMPACT_ATOMS: atom_id res chain seq x y z
N MET A 1 51.15 -54.74 29.04
CA MET A 1 49.84 -55.26 28.58
C MET A 1 48.67 -54.88 29.49
N LYS A 2 48.63 -55.26 30.78
CA LYS A 2 47.49 -54.96 31.70
C LYS A 2 47.18 -53.46 31.88
N ARG A 3 48.20 -52.58 31.85
CA ARG A 3 48.00 -51.11 31.90
C ARG A 3 47.38 -50.56 30.60
N ALA A 4 47.77 -51.08 29.44
CA ALA A 4 47.21 -50.68 28.15
C ALA A 4 45.75 -51.11 28.01
N ILE A 5 45.40 -52.32 28.49
CA ILE A 5 44.01 -52.81 28.50
C ILE A 5 43.13 -52.00 29.45
N ARG A 6 43.64 -51.60 30.63
CA ARG A 6 42.91 -50.72 31.56
C ARG A 6 42.72 -49.32 31.00
N LEU A 7 43.71 -48.78 30.29
CA LEU A 7 43.59 -47.49 29.61
C LEU A 7 42.55 -47.55 28.48
N LEU A 8 42.56 -48.63 27.68
CA LEU A 8 41.59 -48.87 26.61
C LEU A 8 40.16 -49.00 27.14
N MET A 9 39.97 -49.75 28.23
CA MET A 9 38.67 -49.88 28.91
C MET A 9 38.18 -48.54 29.49
N LEU A 10 39.08 -47.72 30.06
CA LEU A 10 38.71 -46.40 30.59
C LEU A 10 38.28 -45.44 29.47
N VAL A 11 38.96 -45.48 28.32
CA VAL A 11 38.61 -44.70 27.11
C VAL A 11 37.26 -45.17 26.53
N LEU A 12 37.00 -46.48 26.50
CA LEU A 12 35.71 -47.03 26.05
C LEU A 12 34.56 -46.65 26.99
N CYS A 13 34.77 -46.68 28.31
CA CYS A 13 33.75 -46.28 29.29
C CYS A 13 33.49 -44.77 29.29
N LEU A 14 34.51 -43.93 29.05
CA LEU A 14 34.34 -42.48 28.87
C LEU A 14 33.62 -42.15 27.55
N GLY A 15 33.83 -42.94 26.49
CA GLY A 15 33.13 -42.77 25.21
C GLY A 15 31.64 -43.13 25.25
N ALA A 16 31.24 -44.05 26.14
CA ALA A 16 29.84 -44.48 26.26
C ALA A 16 28.96 -43.52 27.08
N GLY A 17 29.55 -42.66 27.92
CA GLY A 17 28.82 -41.79 28.86
C GLY A 17 28.40 -40.41 28.34
N CYS A 18 28.80 -40.02 27.11
CA CYS A 18 28.60 -38.65 26.60
C CYS A 18 27.54 -38.53 25.48
N ALA A 19 26.79 -39.58 25.18
CA ALA A 19 25.69 -39.54 24.22
C ALA A 19 24.38 -39.08 24.89
N GLY A 20 24.36 -37.84 25.39
CA GLY A 20 23.12 -37.12 25.63
C GLY A 20 22.59 -36.66 24.28
N VAL A 21 21.60 -37.38 23.74
CA VAL A 21 20.89 -36.94 22.53
C VAL A 21 19.84 -35.95 22.99
N ASP A 22 20.17 -34.65 22.92
CA ASP A 22 19.13 -33.62 22.89
C ASP A 22 18.32 -33.85 21.62
N ALA A 23 17.11 -34.39 21.76
CA ALA A 23 16.19 -34.47 20.65
C ALA A 23 15.89 -33.02 20.22
N PRO A 24 16.13 -32.64 18.95
CA PRO A 24 15.78 -31.30 18.51
C PRO A 24 14.27 -31.12 18.63
N ASP A 25 13.85 -30.02 19.25
CA ASP A 25 12.46 -29.62 19.33
C ASP A 25 11.85 -29.57 17.92
N LEU A 26 10.72 -30.25 17.73
CA LEU A 26 10.00 -30.26 16.45
C LEU A 26 9.61 -28.83 16.07
N THR A 27 9.91 -28.45 14.84
CA THR A 27 9.50 -27.13 14.33
C THR A 27 8.06 -27.17 13.83
N LEU A 28 7.31 -26.10 14.07
CA LEU A 28 5.97 -25.79 13.57
C LEU A 28 5.56 -26.44 12.22
N PRO A 29 6.37 -26.34 11.16
CA PRO A 29 5.99 -26.82 9.84
C PRO A 29 6.15 -28.33 9.69
N GLU A 30 6.72 -29.02 10.69
CA GLU A 30 6.79 -30.48 10.71
C GLU A 30 5.43 -31.10 11.07
N VAL A 31 4.55 -30.35 11.73
CA VAL A 31 3.26 -30.84 12.27
C VAL A 31 2.03 -30.34 11.48
N ALA A 32 2.12 -29.19 10.80
CA ALA A 32 1.00 -28.59 10.07
C ALA A 32 0.64 -29.35 8.78
N SER A 33 -0.66 -29.39 8.44
CA SER A 33 -1.13 -29.96 7.18
C SER A 33 -0.79 -29.05 5.99
N PRO A 34 -0.49 -29.61 4.80
CA PRO A 34 -0.35 -28.83 3.58
C PRO A 34 -1.60 -27.99 3.31
N GLN A 35 -1.39 -26.71 3.02
CA GLN A 35 -2.43 -25.77 2.64
C GLN A 35 -2.80 -25.96 1.18
N ARG A 36 -4.01 -25.53 0.81
CA ARG A 36 -4.50 -25.57 -0.57
C ARG A 36 -4.99 -24.21 -1.03
N VAL A 37 -4.46 -23.78 -2.16
CA VAL A 37 -4.90 -22.63 -2.93
C VAL A 37 -5.43 -23.20 -4.23
N ASP A 38 -6.74 -23.48 -4.29
CA ASP A 38 -7.43 -24.10 -5.44
C ASP A 38 -7.49 -23.16 -6.67
N ARG A 39 -6.33 -22.64 -7.09
CA ARG A 39 -6.11 -21.69 -8.18
C ARG A 39 -4.90 -22.12 -8.99
N GLU A 40 -4.89 -21.71 -10.26
CA GLU A 40 -3.67 -21.74 -11.07
C GLU A 40 -2.81 -20.52 -10.73
N ILE A 41 -1.48 -20.70 -10.69
CA ILE A 41 -0.52 -19.63 -10.42
C ILE A 41 0.58 -19.62 -11.49
N THR A 42 1.13 -18.44 -11.77
CA THR A 42 2.30 -18.28 -12.63
C THR A 42 3.56 -18.18 -11.76
N LEU A 43 4.54 -19.05 -11.98
CA LEU A 43 5.84 -19.02 -11.32
C LEU A 43 6.78 -18.09 -12.10
N LEU A 44 7.23 -17.03 -11.44
CA LEU A 44 8.20 -16.10 -11.96
C LEU A 44 9.62 -16.70 -11.90
N PRO A 45 10.56 -16.20 -12.71
CA PRO A 45 11.97 -16.54 -12.59
C PRO A 45 12.46 -16.22 -11.17
N ILE A 46 13.32 -17.09 -10.66
CA ILE A 46 13.94 -16.96 -9.34
C ILE A 46 15.01 -15.87 -9.37
N VAL A 47 15.05 -15.02 -8.35
CA VAL A 47 16.11 -14.04 -8.16
C VAL A 47 17.18 -14.66 -7.27
N ASP A 48 18.42 -14.70 -7.76
CA ASP A 48 19.56 -15.18 -6.99
C ASP A 48 20.31 -14.00 -6.36
N SER A 49 20.06 -13.74 -5.09
CA SER A 49 20.68 -12.68 -4.30
C SER A 49 21.87 -13.17 -3.46
N ARG A 50 22.31 -14.43 -3.65
CA ARG A 50 23.43 -15.00 -2.89
C ARG A 50 24.72 -14.24 -3.16
N ARG A 51 25.52 -14.09 -2.11
CA ARG A 51 26.88 -13.52 -2.22
C ARG A 51 27.87 -14.65 -2.36
N PHE A 52 28.50 -14.74 -3.52
CA PHE A 52 29.56 -15.71 -3.77
C PHE A 52 30.92 -15.17 -3.36
N VAL A 53 31.77 -16.06 -2.84
CA VAL A 53 33.13 -15.73 -2.42
C VAL A 53 33.99 -15.47 -3.65
N SER A 54 34.85 -14.45 -3.60
CA SER A 54 35.74 -14.10 -4.71
C SER A 54 36.66 -15.27 -5.13
N PRO A 55 36.89 -15.50 -6.44
CA PRO A 55 37.79 -16.55 -6.91
C PRO A 55 39.18 -16.38 -6.30
N GLY A 56 39.67 -17.41 -5.58
CA GLY A 56 41.01 -17.44 -4.99
C GLY A 56 41.10 -17.09 -3.50
N GLN A 57 40.00 -16.69 -2.84
CA GLN A 57 39.97 -16.59 -1.38
C GLN A 57 40.01 -18.00 -0.76
N GLN A 58 40.88 -18.20 0.24
CA GLN A 58 40.99 -19.50 0.91
C GLN A 58 39.74 -19.81 1.76
N PRO A 59 39.34 -21.10 1.85
CA PRO A 59 38.26 -21.55 2.71
C PRO A 59 38.49 -21.15 4.18
N ASP A 60 37.61 -20.34 4.78
CA ASP A 60 37.52 -20.24 6.24
C ASP A 60 36.34 -21.08 6.72
N LEU A 61 36.63 -22.24 7.32
CA LEU A 61 35.61 -23.20 7.75
C LEU A 61 34.63 -22.64 8.79
N ASN A 62 34.95 -21.50 9.43
CA ASN A 62 34.09 -20.82 10.38
C ASN A 62 33.19 -19.76 9.73
N GLN A 63 33.42 -19.42 8.46
CA GLN A 63 32.57 -18.52 7.68
C GLN A 63 31.50 -19.32 6.94
N PRO A 64 30.33 -18.73 6.68
CA PRO A 64 29.33 -19.35 5.84
C PRO A 64 29.85 -19.50 4.40
N LEU A 65 29.71 -20.70 3.84
CA LEU A 65 30.06 -20.99 2.46
C LEU A 65 28.79 -21.10 1.60
N PRO A 66 28.57 -20.21 0.63
CA PRO A 66 27.49 -20.36 -0.34
C PRO A 66 27.71 -21.62 -1.19
N LEU A 67 26.68 -22.45 -1.33
CA LEU A 67 26.67 -23.63 -2.19
C LEU A 67 26.36 -23.22 -3.63
N MET A 68 27.15 -23.71 -4.60
CA MET A 68 27.00 -23.41 -6.03
C MET A 68 25.91 -24.29 -6.68
N VAL A 69 24.69 -24.18 -6.19
CA VAL A 69 23.50 -24.77 -6.83
C VAL A 69 22.87 -23.71 -7.73
N SER A 70 22.48 -24.02 -8.97
CA SER A 70 21.77 -23.05 -9.81
C SER A 70 20.42 -22.68 -9.19
N ALA A 71 20.06 -21.40 -9.26
CA ALA A 71 18.78 -20.95 -8.72
C ALA A 71 17.60 -21.64 -9.44
N ASP A 72 17.72 -21.86 -10.76
CA ASP A 72 16.70 -22.58 -11.55
C ASP A 72 16.47 -24.01 -11.05
N ALA A 73 17.51 -24.73 -10.64
CA ALA A 73 17.33 -26.06 -10.04
C ALA A 73 16.58 -26.01 -8.71
N VAL A 74 16.82 -24.97 -7.89
CA VAL A 74 16.04 -24.73 -6.66
C VAL A 74 14.57 -24.44 -6.99
N LEU A 75 14.33 -23.64 -8.03
CA LEU A 75 12.99 -23.28 -8.50
C LEU A 75 12.20 -24.49 -9.00
N ASP A 76 12.83 -25.34 -9.83
CA ASP A 76 12.23 -26.56 -10.38
C ASP A 76 11.91 -27.59 -9.29
N GLN A 77 12.81 -27.74 -8.32
CA GLN A 77 12.56 -28.59 -7.15
C GLN A 77 11.38 -28.05 -6.33
N GLY A 78 11.34 -26.74 -6.09
CA GLY A 78 10.24 -26.08 -5.41
C GLY A 78 8.90 -26.25 -6.11
N ARG A 79 8.86 -26.09 -7.43
CA ARG A 79 7.68 -26.33 -8.28
C ARG A 79 7.16 -27.75 -8.09
N THR A 80 8.05 -28.73 -8.14
CA THR A 80 7.70 -30.16 -7.98
C THR A 80 7.09 -30.43 -6.61
N ILE A 81 7.68 -29.87 -5.54
CA ILE A 81 7.18 -30.02 -4.18
C ILE A 81 5.81 -29.34 -4.01
N MET A 82 5.65 -28.09 -4.46
CA MET A 82 4.38 -27.37 -4.33
C MET A 82 3.22 -28.08 -5.05
N LEU A 83 3.49 -28.68 -6.22
CA LEU A 83 2.50 -29.52 -6.92
C LEU A 83 2.22 -30.82 -6.19
N ARG A 84 3.26 -31.50 -5.67
CA ARG A 84 3.13 -32.76 -4.94
C ARG A 84 2.36 -32.61 -3.63
N GLU A 85 2.63 -31.55 -2.87
CA GLU A 85 1.92 -31.23 -1.62
C GLU A 85 0.52 -30.65 -1.87
N GLY A 86 0.17 -30.37 -3.14
CA GLY A 86 -1.15 -29.89 -3.54
C GLY A 86 -1.42 -28.43 -3.19
N LEU A 87 -0.37 -27.61 -3.01
CA LEU A 87 -0.50 -26.20 -2.66
C LEU A 87 -1.28 -25.42 -3.72
N PHE A 88 -1.01 -25.69 -5.00
CA PHE A 88 -1.69 -25.08 -6.14
C PHE A 88 -2.28 -26.14 -7.06
N ARG A 89 -3.39 -25.81 -7.74
CA ARG A 89 -4.00 -26.72 -8.74
C ARG A 89 -3.04 -27.01 -9.90
N SER A 90 -2.36 -25.97 -10.38
CA SER A 90 -1.31 -26.07 -11.39
C SER A 90 -0.40 -24.85 -11.35
N ILE A 91 0.86 -25.03 -11.74
CA ILE A 91 1.87 -23.97 -11.80
C ILE A 91 2.33 -23.80 -13.25
N ARG A 92 2.07 -22.62 -13.83
CA ARG A 92 2.55 -22.22 -15.16
C ARG A 92 3.90 -21.51 -15.04
N THR A 93 4.77 -21.68 -16.02
CA THR A 93 6.04 -20.96 -16.06
C THR A 93 5.85 -19.63 -16.77
N TYR A 94 6.45 -18.57 -16.22
CA TYR A 94 6.48 -17.27 -16.87
C TYR A 94 7.41 -17.29 -18.10
N TYR A 95 6.90 -16.87 -19.27
CA TYR A 95 7.66 -16.77 -20.53
C TYR A 95 7.76 -15.34 -21.06
N GLY A 96 7.42 -14.36 -20.23
CA GLY A 96 7.41 -12.96 -20.64
C GLY A 96 8.78 -12.27 -20.60
N PRO A 97 8.80 -10.96 -20.86
CA PRO A 97 10.01 -10.15 -20.77
C PRO A 97 10.54 -10.13 -19.34
N LEU A 98 11.86 -10.20 -19.20
CA LEU A 98 12.58 -10.00 -17.94
C LEU A 98 12.89 -8.51 -17.75
N PRO A 99 13.02 -8.02 -16.50
CA PRO A 99 13.51 -6.67 -16.25
C PRO A 99 14.91 -6.46 -16.86
N GLU A 100 15.19 -5.24 -17.34
CA GLU A 100 16.43 -4.91 -18.06
C GLU A 100 17.66 -4.85 -17.14
N ASP A 101 17.47 -4.71 -15.82
CA ASP A 101 18.55 -4.60 -14.83
C ASP A 101 19.11 -5.98 -14.43
N LEU A 102 20.45 -6.07 -14.34
CA LEU A 102 21.19 -7.23 -13.84
C LEU A 102 20.86 -7.57 -12.37
N LEU A 103 20.38 -6.59 -11.61
CA LEU A 103 19.92 -6.74 -10.22
C LEU A 103 18.39 -6.71 -10.22
N MET A 104 17.78 -7.83 -10.57
CA MET A 104 16.33 -7.97 -10.65
C MET A 104 15.69 -7.76 -9.26
N HIS A 105 14.86 -6.72 -9.15
CA HIS A 105 13.97 -6.53 -8.00
C HIS A 105 12.55 -6.93 -8.37
N TYR A 106 11.93 -7.70 -7.48
CA TYR A 106 10.56 -8.19 -7.65
C TYR A 106 9.52 -7.07 -7.77
N ALA A 107 9.76 -5.91 -7.18
CA ALA A 107 8.89 -4.75 -7.31
C ALA A 107 8.74 -4.24 -8.75
N ASP A 108 9.76 -4.49 -9.60
CA ASP A 108 9.84 -3.98 -10.97
C ASP A 108 9.42 -5.04 -12.01
N PHE A 109 8.93 -6.20 -11.56
CA PHE A 109 8.60 -7.30 -12.46
C PHE A 109 7.39 -6.97 -13.35
N PRO A 110 7.50 -7.15 -14.68
CA PRO A 110 6.38 -6.93 -15.59
C PRO A 110 5.32 -8.04 -15.44
N LEU A 111 4.07 -7.65 -15.23
CA LEU A 111 2.92 -8.53 -15.02
C LEU A 111 2.12 -8.76 -16.32
N ARG A 112 2.40 -8.06 -17.43
CA ARG A 112 1.57 -8.08 -18.65
C ARG A 112 1.43 -9.39 -19.40
N THR A 113 2.27 -10.36 -19.09
CA THR A 113 2.23 -11.70 -19.70
C THR A 113 1.82 -12.77 -18.70
N LEU A 114 1.30 -12.36 -17.54
CA LEU A 114 0.70 -13.30 -16.61
C LEU A 114 -0.59 -13.86 -17.21
N ASP A 115 -0.62 -15.18 -17.37
CA ASP A 115 -1.82 -15.92 -17.80
C ASP A 115 -2.85 -16.08 -16.67
N THR A 116 -2.40 -15.95 -15.42
CA THR A 116 -3.20 -16.11 -14.20
C THR A 116 -3.19 -14.81 -13.39
N ASP A 117 -4.20 -14.58 -12.55
CA ASP A 117 -4.19 -13.42 -11.66
C ASP A 117 -2.99 -13.47 -10.70
N LEU A 118 -2.78 -14.61 -10.04
CA LEU A 118 -1.69 -14.77 -9.08
C LEU A 118 -0.38 -15.12 -9.77
N ALA A 119 0.72 -14.56 -9.25
CA ALA A 119 2.08 -14.99 -9.59
C ALA A 119 2.97 -15.12 -8.34
N LEU A 120 3.93 -16.04 -8.39
CA LEU A 120 4.86 -16.37 -7.31
C LEU A 120 6.29 -16.01 -7.72
N GLY A 121 6.91 -15.10 -6.98
CA GLY A 121 8.34 -14.80 -7.04
C GLY A 121 9.09 -15.41 -5.86
N LEU A 122 10.30 -15.88 -6.10
CA LEU A 122 11.21 -16.48 -5.13
C LEU A 122 12.56 -15.78 -5.19
N GLU A 123 13.02 -15.21 -4.08
CA GLU A 123 14.37 -14.66 -3.95
C GLU A 123 15.21 -15.61 -3.09
N LEU A 124 16.24 -16.21 -3.68
CA LEU A 124 17.21 -17.01 -2.97
C LEU A 124 18.29 -16.10 -2.39
N ARG A 125 18.24 -15.89 -1.07
CA ARG A 125 19.20 -15.03 -0.36
C ARG A 125 20.40 -15.79 0.14
N ASP A 126 20.13 -16.90 0.81
CA ASP A 126 21.16 -17.74 1.41
C ASP A 126 20.90 -19.21 1.03
N LEU A 127 21.94 -19.87 0.53
CA LEU A 127 22.03 -21.33 0.46
C LEU A 127 23.46 -21.66 0.82
N GLU A 128 23.71 -21.84 2.11
CA GLU A 128 25.06 -21.88 2.63
C GLU A 128 25.27 -22.99 3.64
N VAL A 129 26.52 -23.41 3.79
CA VAL A 129 26.95 -24.36 4.81
C VAL A 129 27.93 -23.68 5.76
N ARG A 130 27.75 -23.88 7.06
CA ARG A 130 28.60 -23.28 8.10
C ARG A 130 28.94 -24.30 9.18
N LYS A 131 30.20 -24.36 9.60
CA LYS A 131 30.58 -25.08 10.82
C LYS A 131 30.10 -24.29 12.03
N VAL A 132 29.19 -24.86 12.82
CA VAL A 132 28.57 -24.17 13.97
C VAL A 132 29.09 -24.63 15.32
N GLY A 133 29.82 -25.75 15.34
CA GLY A 133 30.34 -26.28 16.57
C GLY A 133 31.13 -27.57 16.37
N LYS A 134 31.43 -28.20 17.49
CA LYS A 134 32.07 -29.50 17.57
C LYS A 134 31.11 -30.46 18.28
N ASN A 135 31.02 -31.70 17.83
CA ASN A 135 30.14 -32.71 18.41
C ASN A 135 30.84 -33.50 19.54
N ALA A 136 30.13 -34.48 20.11
CA ALA A 136 30.66 -35.36 21.16
C ALA A 136 31.92 -36.14 20.75
N HIS A 137 32.18 -36.33 19.45
CA HIS A 137 33.39 -36.98 18.94
C HIS A 137 34.64 -36.11 19.04
N LEU A 138 34.52 -34.84 19.46
CA LEU A 138 35.69 -34.02 19.80
C LEU A 138 36.53 -34.63 20.91
N VAL A 139 35.91 -35.26 21.91
CA VAL A 139 36.62 -35.87 23.04
C VAL A 139 37.49 -37.04 22.57
N PRO A 140 36.98 -38.05 21.84
CA PRO A 140 37.82 -39.10 21.28
C PRO A 140 38.82 -38.55 20.25
N GLN A 141 38.49 -37.51 19.47
CA GLN A 141 39.47 -36.85 18.61
C GLN A 141 40.63 -36.25 19.40
N SER A 142 40.34 -35.47 20.44
CA SER A 142 41.35 -34.80 21.27
C SER A 142 42.24 -35.79 22.01
N LEU A 143 41.68 -36.93 22.41
CA LEU A 143 42.44 -38.04 22.98
C LEU A 143 43.35 -38.70 21.94
N LEU A 144 42.84 -38.92 20.72
CA LEU A 144 43.65 -39.44 19.62
C LEU A 144 44.81 -38.48 19.29
N ASP A 145 44.52 -37.18 19.21
CA ASP A 145 45.50 -36.10 19.02
C ASP A 145 46.59 -36.10 20.08
N ALA A 146 46.22 -36.23 21.35
CA ALA A 146 47.18 -36.32 22.44
C ALA A 146 48.07 -37.58 22.34
N THR A 147 47.51 -38.71 21.90
CA THR A 147 48.26 -39.98 21.80
C THR A 147 49.17 -40.08 20.58
N LEU A 148 48.82 -39.43 19.48
CA LEU A 148 49.55 -39.45 18.20
C LEU A 148 50.32 -38.16 17.92
N LEU A 149 50.43 -37.29 18.93
CA LEU A 149 51.07 -35.98 18.84
C LEU A 149 52.45 -35.97 18.14
N PRO A 150 53.36 -36.94 18.35
CA PRO A 150 54.65 -36.99 17.64
C PRO A 150 54.53 -37.27 16.13
N LEU A 151 53.51 -38.04 15.72
CA LEU A 151 53.20 -38.30 14.33
C LEU A 151 52.53 -37.07 13.69
N PHE A 152 51.69 -36.39 14.46
CA PHE A 152 50.94 -35.21 14.03
C PHE A 152 51.80 -33.96 13.96
N THR A 153 52.79 -33.78 14.84
CA THR A 153 53.78 -32.69 14.69
C THR A 153 54.61 -32.85 13.42
N LEU A 154 54.94 -34.09 13.03
CA LEU A 154 55.65 -34.38 11.78
C LEU A 154 54.78 -34.08 10.55
N GLY A 155 53.50 -34.48 10.57
CA GLY A 155 52.52 -34.18 9.52
C GLY A 155 52.14 -32.70 9.44
N ALA A 156 52.02 -32.02 10.58
CA ALA A 156 51.79 -30.58 10.65
C ALA A 156 53.01 -29.82 10.09
N PHE A 157 54.24 -30.23 10.43
CA PHE A 157 55.44 -29.62 9.87
C PHE A 157 55.53 -29.81 8.34
N ALA A 158 55.27 -31.03 7.85
CA ALA A 158 55.28 -31.35 6.43
C ALA A 158 54.18 -30.61 5.63
N SER A 159 53.04 -30.33 6.26
CA SER A 159 51.92 -29.61 5.64
C SER A 159 51.93 -28.09 5.89
N GLY A 160 52.93 -27.56 6.62
CA GLY A 160 52.99 -26.14 6.98
C GLY A 160 51.90 -25.69 7.96
N GLY A 161 51.50 -26.56 8.89
CA GLY A 161 50.45 -26.33 9.89
C GLY A 161 49.03 -26.48 9.36
N ARG A 162 48.85 -27.02 8.15
CA ARG A 162 47.56 -27.01 7.44
C ARG A 162 46.73 -28.29 7.61
N MET A 163 47.30 -29.35 8.18
CA MET A 163 46.62 -30.62 8.42
C MET A 163 46.55 -30.96 9.92
N ASP A 164 45.32 -31.07 10.43
CA ASP A 164 44.99 -31.83 11.64
C ASP A 164 44.59 -33.24 11.19
N LEU A 165 45.41 -34.24 11.50
CA LEU A 165 45.24 -35.62 11.04
C LEU A 165 44.10 -36.34 11.76
N ALA A 166 43.82 -36.04 13.04
CA ALA A 166 42.68 -36.65 13.71
C ALA A 166 41.36 -36.04 13.25
N ALA A 167 41.31 -34.73 12.99
CA ALA A 167 40.13 -34.08 12.43
C ALA A 167 39.76 -34.58 11.02
N GLN A 168 40.72 -35.17 10.29
CA GLN A 168 40.45 -35.81 9.00
C GLN A 168 39.74 -37.16 9.13
N ILE A 169 39.94 -37.87 10.25
CA ILE A 169 39.46 -39.24 10.45
C ILE A 169 38.21 -39.26 11.33
N ILE A 170 38.19 -38.46 12.38
CA ILE A 170 37.10 -38.45 13.36
C ILE A 170 36.15 -37.29 13.03
N PRO A 171 34.86 -37.57 12.75
CA PRO A 171 33.90 -36.55 12.38
C PRO A 171 33.53 -35.75 13.63
N SER A 172 34.27 -34.69 13.91
CA SER A 172 34.11 -33.88 15.11
C SER A 172 33.40 -32.55 14.88
N GLY A 173 33.16 -32.17 13.62
CA GLY A 173 32.46 -30.93 13.26
C GLY A 173 30.96 -31.13 13.16
N ILE A 174 30.21 -30.11 13.60
CA ILE A 174 28.78 -29.96 13.30
C ILE A 174 28.64 -28.97 12.16
N LEU A 175 28.01 -29.40 11.08
CA LEU A 175 27.64 -28.53 9.96
C LEU A 175 26.20 -28.07 10.10
N LYS A 176 25.95 -26.82 9.75
CA LYS A 176 24.62 -26.24 9.61
C LYS A 176 24.43 -25.80 8.17
N TYR A 177 23.47 -26.39 7.49
CA TYR A 177 22.95 -25.95 6.20
C TYR A 177 21.87 -24.90 6.47
N ILE A 178 21.99 -23.75 5.81
CA ILE A 178 21.11 -22.61 5.97
C ILE A 178 20.50 -22.30 4.61
N VAL A 179 19.18 -22.28 4.55
CA VAL A 179 18.40 -21.85 3.37
C VAL A 179 17.56 -20.65 3.78
N ARG A 180 17.72 -19.53 3.07
CA ARG A 180 16.88 -18.35 3.21
C ARG A 180 16.22 -18.02 1.87
N LEU A 181 14.90 -18.15 1.84
CA LEU A 181 14.06 -17.89 0.68
C LEU A 181 13.05 -16.78 1.03
N ASP A 182 13.03 -15.70 0.25
CA ASP A 182 11.93 -14.73 0.33
C ASP A 182 10.88 -15.08 -0.74
N LEU A 183 9.65 -15.29 -0.29
CA LEU A 183 8.50 -15.56 -1.14
C LEU A 183 7.74 -14.26 -1.37
N HIS A 184 7.46 -13.93 -2.62
CA HIS A 184 6.68 -12.78 -3.02
C HIS A 184 5.48 -13.24 -3.84
N VAL A 185 4.27 -12.78 -3.49
CA VAL A 185 3.06 -13.07 -4.23
C VAL A 185 2.55 -11.79 -4.88
N PHE A 186 2.24 -11.88 -6.16
CA PHE A 186 1.71 -10.80 -6.97
C PHE A 186 0.30 -11.12 -7.43
N SER A 187 -0.49 -10.08 -7.66
CA SER A 187 -1.78 -10.16 -8.31
C SER A 187 -1.84 -9.17 -9.47
N LEU A 188 -2.27 -9.65 -10.64
CA LEU A 188 -2.49 -8.83 -11.82
C LEU A 188 -3.70 -7.89 -11.61
N GLU A 189 -4.78 -8.40 -11.02
CA GLU A 189 -5.97 -7.64 -10.62
C GLU A 189 -5.67 -6.68 -9.45
N GLY A 190 -4.84 -7.10 -8.51
CA GLY A 190 -4.28 -6.30 -7.42
C GLY A 190 -3.17 -5.33 -7.86
N GLY A 191 -2.72 -5.43 -9.11
CA GLY A 191 -1.83 -4.48 -9.78
C GLY A 191 -0.37 -4.51 -9.36
N GLY A 192 0.07 -5.55 -8.64
CA GLY A 192 1.40 -5.58 -8.03
C GLY A 192 1.58 -6.65 -6.95
N PRO A 193 2.63 -6.51 -6.12
CA PRO A 193 2.85 -7.38 -4.97
C PRO A 193 1.73 -7.21 -3.94
N VAL A 194 1.19 -8.33 -3.44
CA VAL A 194 0.08 -8.36 -2.48
C VAL A 194 0.45 -9.01 -1.16
N TRP A 195 1.49 -9.84 -1.13
CA TRP A 195 1.97 -10.52 0.07
C TRP A 195 3.43 -10.94 -0.10
N GLY A 196 4.17 -11.04 1.01
CA GLY A 196 5.50 -11.62 1.00
C GLY A 196 5.97 -12.07 2.39
N LYS A 197 6.87 -13.06 2.43
CA LYS A 197 7.40 -13.64 3.68
C LYS A 197 8.76 -14.29 3.45
N THR A 198 9.62 -14.22 4.47
CA THR A 198 10.93 -14.89 4.49
C THR A 198 10.81 -16.23 5.19
N TYR A 199 11.34 -17.28 4.56
CA TYR A 199 11.51 -18.62 5.11
C TYR A 199 12.99 -18.87 5.38
N LEU A 200 13.31 -19.24 6.62
CA LEU A 200 14.67 -19.55 7.05
C LEU A 200 14.72 -20.98 7.60
N VAL A 201 15.35 -21.88 6.87
CA VAL A 201 15.50 -23.29 7.25
C VAL A 201 16.93 -23.58 7.65
N HIS A 202 17.06 -24.43 8.66
CA HIS A 202 18.32 -24.85 9.22
C HIS A 202 18.33 -26.37 9.39
N ILE A 203 19.18 -27.07 8.64
CA ILE A 203 19.45 -28.50 8.84
C ILE A 203 20.83 -28.64 9.46
N GLN A 204 20.93 -29.45 10.52
CA GLN A 204 22.21 -29.79 11.12
C GLN A 204 22.65 -31.18 10.67
N ASP A 205 23.88 -31.30 10.20
CA ASP A 205 24.58 -32.57 10.03
C ASP A 205 25.53 -32.75 11.23
N PRO A 206 25.24 -33.69 12.15
CA PRO A 206 25.92 -33.78 13.42
C PRO A 206 27.32 -34.37 13.32
N ALA A 207 27.77 -34.95 12.20
CA ALA A 207 29.04 -35.68 12.16
C ALA A 207 29.78 -35.57 10.81
N VAL A 208 30.59 -34.52 10.66
CA VAL A 208 31.42 -34.32 9.46
C VAL A 208 32.90 -34.20 9.81
N THR A 209 33.76 -34.89 9.04
CA THR A 209 35.23 -34.75 9.15
C THR A 209 35.69 -33.49 8.44
N ASP A 210 36.78 -32.87 8.92
CA ASP A 210 37.34 -31.67 8.28
C ASP A 210 37.82 -31.97 6.84
N TRP A 211 38.16 -33.23 6.53
CA TRP A 211 38.50 -33.67 5.18
C TRP A 211 37.29 -33.63 4.24
N THR A 212 36.17 -34.23 4.65
CA THR A 212 34.93 -34.24 3.85
C THR A 212 34.44 -32.82 3.64
N LEU A 213 34.56 -31.98 4.67
CA LEU A 213 34.17 -30.58 4.65
C LEU A 213 35.04 -29.76 3.69
N ARG A 214 36.38 -29.91 3.71
CA ARG A 214 37.28 -29.30 2.73
C ARG A 214 37.04 -29.81 1.32
N ARG A 215 36.77 -31.10 1.13
CA ARG A 215 36.50 -31.68 -0.19
C ARG A 215 35.17 -31.17 -0.76
N LYS A 216 34.11 -31.10 0.07
CA LYS A 216 32.83 -30.46 -0.29
C LYS A 216 33.04 -28.98 -0.65
N TRP A 217 33.90 -28.28 0.10
CA TRP A 217 34.25 -26.89 -0.19
C TRP A 217 34.96 -26.72 -1.54
N GLU A 218 35.99 -27.53 -1.80
CA GLU A 218 36.74 -27.49 -3.06
C GLU A 218 35.88 -27.89 -4.26
N ALA A 219 34.96 -28.86 -4.08
CA ALA A 219 33.99 -29.24 -5.10
C ALA A 219 32.98 -28.11 -5.37
N SER A 220 32.42 -27.52 -4.30
CA SER A 220 31.53 -26.36 -4.42
C SER A 220 32.22 -25.14 -5.03
N ALA A 221 33.55 -25.03 -4.97
CA ALA A 221 34.28 -23.92 -5.58
C ALA A 221 34.64 -24.13 -7.06
N ARG A 222 34.49 -25.35 -7.60
CA ARG A 222 35.06 -25.74 -8.91
C ARG A 222 34.07 -26.15 -10.00
N GLU A 223 32.80 -26.42 -9.69
CA GLU A 223 31.82 -26.87 -10.70
C GLU A 223 30.41 -26.30 -10.48
N GLU A 224 29.78 -25.88 -11.59
CA GLU A 224 28.33 -25.82 -11.77
C GLU A 224 27.81 -27.26 -11.73
N SER A 225 27.31 -27.69 -10.59
CA SER A 225 26.66 -28.97 -10.46
C SER A 225 25.25 -28.73 -9.95
N ASP A 226 24.28 -29.37 -10.59
CA ASP A 226 22.94 -29.61 -10.06
C ASP A 226 22.98 -30.00 -8.57
N LEU A 227 21.82 -29.88 -7.90
CA LEU A 227 21.54 -30.23 -6.49
C LEU A 227 22.05 -31.64 -6.08
N LYS A 228 23.37 -31.82 -5.96
CA LYS A 228 24.02 -33.12 -5.69
C LYS A 228 24.47 -33.29 -4.25
N ASP A 229 24.49 -32.23 -3.43
CA ASP A 229 24.65 -32.39 -1.98
C ASP A 229 23.28 -32.78 -1.39
N PRO A 230 23.09 -34.04 -0.94
CA PRO A 230 21.81 -34.53 -0.47
C PRO A 230 21.29 -33.76 0.76
N ASP A 231 22.17 -33.12 1.54
CA ASP A 231 21.76 -32.36 2.72
C ASP A 231 21.31 -30.94 2.36
N ALA A 232 21.91 -30.35 1.32
CA ALA A 232 21.42 -29.12 0.71
C ALA A 232 20.06 -29.35 0.04
N GLU A 233 19.90 -30.48 -0.66
CA GLU A 233 18.62 -30.90 -1.24
C GLU A 233 17.55 -31.07 -0.17
N LYS A 234 17.84 -31.75 0.93
CA LYS A 234 16.91 -31.86 2.07
C LYS A 234 16.53 -30.48 2.61
N ALA A 235 17.48 -29.55 2.73
CA ALA A 235 17.20 -28.21 3.25
C ALA A 235 16.28 -27.41 2.32
N VAL A 236 16.50 -27.50 1.01
CA VAL A 236 15.61 -26.92 -0.01
C VAL A 236 14.23 -27.58 0.04
N ILE A 237 14.18 -28.92 0.11
CA ILE A 237 12.91 -29.66 0.22
C ILE A 237 12.12 -29.20 1.44
N GLN A 238 12.78 -29.14 2.60
CA GLN A 238 12.17 -28.73 3.84
C GLN A 238 11.66 -27.27 3.76
N ALA A 239 12.41 -26.36 3.13
CA ALA A 239 11.96 -24.98 2.93
C ALA A 239 10.68 -24.88 2.11
N PHE A 240 10.56 -25.64 1.00
CA PHE A 240 9.33 -25.66 0.22
C PHE A 240 8.18 -26.40 0.91
N GLN A 241 8.46 -27.44 1.70
CA GLN A 241 7.45 -28.05 2.56
C GLN A 241 6.93 -27.07 3.61
N TRP A 242 7.80 -26.24 4.19
CA TRP A 242 7.40 -25.18 5.11
C TRP A 242 6.51 -24.14 4.44
N ILE A 243 6.83 -23.73 3.22
CA ILE A 243 5.97 -22.87 2.40
C ILE A 243 4.60 -23.52 2.20
N CYS A 244 4.56 -24.79 1.79
CA CYS A 244 3.30 -25.51 1.53
C CYS A 244 2.43 -25.67 2.77
N ARG A 245 3.02 -25.64 3.96
CA ARG A 245 2.32 -25.85 5.24
C ARG A 245 2.02 -24.55 5.99
N ASP A 246 2.44 -23.41 5.44
CA ASP A 246 2.22 -22.09 6.04
C ASP A 246 0.75 -21.68 5.92
N PRO A 247 0.00 -21.54 7.03
CA PRO A 247 -1.43 -21.22 7.00
C PRO A 247 -1.78 -19.94 6.24
N GLU A 248 -0.84 -19.01 6.09
CA GLU A 248 -1.05 -17.80 5.27
C GLU A 248 -1.29 -18.09 3.80
N MET A 249 -0.79 -19.21 3.29
CA MET A 249 -0.98 -19.59 1.89
C MET A 249 -2.47 -19.73 1.54
N ALA A 250 -3.28 -20.26 2.46
CA ALA A 250 -4.73 -20.37 2.26
C ALA A 250 -5.43 -19.00 2.09
N TYR A 251 -4.80 -17.91 2.52
CA TYR A 251 -5.35 -16.55 2.45
C TYR A 251 -4.87 -15.76 1.22
N LEU A 252 -3.98 -16.31 0.38
CA LEU A 252 -3.49 -15.60 -0.82
C LEU A 252 -4.61 -15.08 -1.74
N PRO A 253 -5.69 -15.84 -2.03
CA PRO A 253 -6.80 -15.31 -2.81
C PRO A 253 -7.48 -14.11 -2.15
N ARG A 254 -7.56 -14.09 -0.81
CA ARG A 254 -8.15 -12.97 -0.06
C ARG A 254 -7.23 -11.75 -0.09
N PHE A 255 -5.91 -11.92 0.03
CA PHE A 255 -4.95 -10.83 -0.14
C PHE A 255 -5.03 -10.21 -1.55
N SER A 256 -5.08 -11.04 -2.60
CA SER A 256 -5.31 -10.56 -3.98
C SER A 256 -6.61 -9.77 -4.09
N ARG A 257 -7.73 -10.32 -3.59
CA ARG A 257 -9.03 -9.64 -3.60
C ARG A 257 -8.99 -8.30 -2.86
N THR A 258 -8.28 -8.21 -1.73
CA THR A 258 -8.17 -6.97 -0.95
C THR A 258 -7.35 -5.92 -1.67
N ALA A 259 -6.27 -6.32 -2.35
CA ALA A 259 -5.49 -5.42 -3.19
C ALA A 259 -6.28 -4.93 -4.41
N TRP A 260 -7.06 -5.82 -5.05
CA TRP A 260 -7.99 -5.43 -6.11
C TRP A 260 -9.01 -4.41 -5.60
N LEU A 261 -9.65 -4.66 -4.45
CA LEU A 261 -10.59 -3.72 -3.84
C LEU A 261 -9.93 -2.37 -3.55
N ALA A 262 -8.70 -2.36 -3.03
CA ALA A 262 -7.94 -1.13 -2.79
C ALA A 262 -7.82 -0.29 -4.07
N ARG A 263 -7.48 -0.92 -5.20
CA ARG A 263 -7.42 -0.25 -6.50
C ARG A 263 -8.77 0.30 -6.94
N ILE A 264 -9.83 -0.48 -6.79
CA ILE A 264 -11.19 -0.06 -7.13
C ILE A 264 -11.64 1.14 -6.28
N MET A 265 -11.34 1.12 -4.97
CA MET A 265 -11.69 2.21 -4.06
C MET A 265 -10.91 3.49 -4.37
N ALA A 266 -9.64 3.37 -4.75
CA ALA A 266 -8.81 4.50 -5.16
C ALA A 266 -9.16 5.03 -6.56
N ASP A 267 -9.87 4.27 -7.40
CA ASP A 267 -10.20 4.68 -8.76
C ASP A 267 -11.34 5.73 -8.77
N PRO A 268 -11.10 6.96 -9.23
CA PRO A 268 -12.12 8.01 -9.27
C PRO A 268 -13.21 7.75 -10.34
N ARG A 269 -12.98 6.82 -11.27
CA ARG A 269 -13.92 6.47 -12.34
C ARG A 269 -15.04 5.56 -11.85
N VAL A 270 -14.81 4.82 -10.76
CA VAL A 270 -15.82 3.94 -10.17
C VAL A 270 -16.75 4.78 -9.29
N SER A 271 -18.05 4.70 -9.56
CA SER A 271 -19.05 5.49 -8.83
C SER A 271 -19.09 5.11 -7.34
N ALA A 272 -19.39 6.06 -6.46
CA ALA A 272 -19.52 5.79 -5.03
C ALA A 272 -20.59 4.73 -4.72
N ARG A 273 -21.67 4.68 -5.53
CA ARG A 273 -22.69 3.63 -5.45
C ARG A 273 -22.09 2.24 -5.71
N THR A 274 -21.37 2.07 -6.82
CA THR A 274 -20.71 0.79 -7.13
C THR A 274 -19.71 0.39 -6.06
N LYS A 275 -18.96 1.35 -5.50
CA LYS A 275 -18.06 1.11 -4.37
C LYS A 275 -18.81 0.60 -3.14
N ALA A 276 -19.97 1.19 -2.83
CA ALA A 276 -20.80 0.76 -1.70
C ALA A 276 -21.34 -0.67 -1.91
N ASP A 277 -21.86 -0.96 -3.10
CA ASP A 277 -22.37 -2.29 -3.47
C ASP A 277 -21.27 -3.37 -3.36
N LEU A 278 -20.04 -3.05 -3.77
CA LEU A 278 -18.90 -3.96 -3.66
C LEU A 278 -18.52 -4.28 -2.21
N LEU A 279 -18.69 -3.33 -1.28
CA LEU A 279 -18.38 -3.55 0.13
C LEU A 279 -19.32 -4.58 0.78
N ASP A 280 -20.57 -4.67 0.33
CA ASP A 280 -21.61 -5.53 0.91
C ASP A 280 -21.30 -7.03 0.84
N GLY A 281 -20.58 -7.45 -0.20
CA GLY A 281 -20.17 -8.84 -0.41
C GLY A 281 -18.70 -9.12 -0.10
N PHE A 282 -17.91 -8.08 0.23
CA PHE A 282 -16.47 -8.25 0.36
C PHE A 282 -16.05 -8.62 1.79
N PHE A 283 -16.60 -7.92 2.78
CA PHE A 283 -16.15 -8.01 4.18
C PHE A 283 -17.03 -8.89 5.06
N THR A 284 -18.11 -9.45 4.50
CA THR A 284 -19.01 -10.40 5.17
C THR A 284 -18.28 -11.69 5.55
N ASP A 285 -17.30 -12.10 4.73
CA ASP A 285 -16.51 -13.33 4.90
C ASP A 285 -15.10 -13.07 5.46
N LEU A 286 -14.77 -11.82 5.83
CA LEU A 286 -13.45 -11.53 6.38
C LEU A 286 -13.44 -11.99 7.85
N PRO A 287 -12.61 -12.99 8.21
CA PRO A 287 -12.55 -13.44 9.59
C PRO A 287 -11.95 -12.31 10.43
N LEU A 288 -12.78 -11.74 11.31
CA LEU A 288 -12.27 -10.80 12.31
C LEU A 288 -11.30 -11.54 13.22
N PRO A 289 -10.17 -10.91 13.59
CA PRO A 289 -9.29 -11.48 14.58
C PRO A 289 -10.03 -11.48 15.92
N ASP A 290 -10.54 -12.64 16.32
CA ASP A 290 -11.09 -12.89 17.65
C ASP A 290 -9.91 -13.15 18.58
N MET A 291 -9.25 -12.08 18.99
CA MET A 291 -8.06 -12.12 19.86
C MET A 291 -8.39 -11.41 21.16
N SER A 292 -8.16 -12.09 22.28
CA SER A 292 -8.28 -11.53 23.61
C SER A 292 -7.23 -10.44 23.85
N PRO A 293 -7.37 -9.64 24.93
CA PRO A 293 -6.34 -8.70 25.36
C PRO A 293 -4.95 -9.32 25.52
N GLY A 294 -4.90 -10.50 26.15
CA GLY A 294 -3.67 -11.28 26.34
C GLY A 294 -3.04 -11.72 25.03
N ASP A 295 -3.85 -12.24 24.11
CA ASP A 295 -3.40 -12.64 22.76
C ASP A 295 -2.74 -11.46 22.05
N MET A 296 -3.36 -10.29 22.08
CA MET A 296 -2.83 -9.10 21.41
C MET A 296 -1.54 -8.56 22.06
N GLU A 297 -1.30 -8.80 23.35
CA GLU A 297 -0.05 -8.46 24.02
C GLU A 297 1.09 -9.34 23.51
N ILE A 298 0.85 -10.65 23.39
CA ILE A 298 1.74 -11.65 22.78
C ILE A 298 2.09 -11.30 21.33
N TRP A 299 1.12 -10.79 20.57
CA TRP A 299 1.35 -10.36 19.19
C TRP A 299 2.15 -9.05 19.07
N SER A 300 2.12 -8.20 20.10
CA SER A 300 2.77 -6.89 20.09
C SER A 300 4.27 -6.94 20.43
N THR A 301 4.76 -8.03 21.02
CA THR A 301 6.18 -8.31 21.21
C THR A 301 6.81 -8.76 19.88
N THR A 302 7.32 -7.78 19.13
CA THR A 302 7.92 -7.94 17.80
C THR A 302 9.19 -8.77 17.77
N SER A 303 9.84 -9.02 18.92
CA SER A 303 11.08 -9.79 19.03
C SER A 303 10.91 -11.20 19.59
N ALA A 304 9.72 -11.57 20.06
CA ALA A 304 9.50 -12.87 20.71
C ALA A 304 9.33 -13.98 19.67
N SER A 305 10.11 -15.05 19.83
CA SER A 305 9.96 -16.33 19.14
C SER A 305 8.57 -16.93 19.37
N VAL A 306 8.15 -17.85 18.51
CA VAL A 306 6.86 -18.55 18.69
C VAL A 306 6.81 -19.20 20.08
N ARG A 307 7.92 -19.77 20.54
CA ARG A 307 8.07 -20.34 21.88
C ARG A 307 7.86 -19.31 22.99
N GLU A 308 8.54 -18.17 22.94
CA GLU A 308 8.36 -17.10 23.95
C GLU A 308 6.92 -16.56 23.95
N LYS A 309 6.26 -16.53 22.77
CA LYS A 309 4.86 -16.17 22.63
C LYS A 309 3.92 -17.21 23.22
N SER A 310 4.21 -18.50 23.01
CA SER A 310 3.49 -19.63 23.60
C SER A 310 3.68 -19.69 25.13
N GLU A 311 4.91 -19.53 25.62
CA GLU A 311 5.23 -19.51 27.06
C GLU A 311 4.56 -18.33 27.77
N TYR A 312 4.51 -17.15 27.14
CA TYR A 312 3.76 -16.00 27.67
C TYR A 312 2.25 -16.25 27.68
N ALA A 313 1.69 -16.87 26.63
CA ALA A 313 0.27 -17.25 26.58
C ALA A 313 -0.11 -18.20 27.73
N LEU A 314 0.74 -19.20 27.98
CA LEU A 314 0.55 -20.18 29.05
C LEU A 314 0.74 -19.58 30.45
N GLY A 315 1.54 -18.52 30.58
CA GLY A 315 1.75 -17.80 31.84
C GLY A 315 0.56 -16.95 32.29
N GLN A 316 -0.25 -16.41 31.37
CA GLN A 316 -1.42 -15.61 31.73
C GLN A 316 -2.59 -16.43 32.29
N ASP A 317 -2.75 -17.70 31.86
CA ASP A 317 -3.75 -18.62 32.42
C ASP A 317 -3.41 -19.11 33.84
N GLN A 318 -2.18 -18.87 34.34
CA GLN A 318 -1.77 -19.26 35.69
C GLN A 318 -2.44 -18.44 36.80
N GLU A 319 -2.91 -17.21 36.53
CA GLU A 319 -3.59 -16.41 37.56
C GLU A 319 -4.99 -16.95 37.93
N GLN A 320 -5.57 -17.86 37.14
CA GLN A 320 -6.93 -18.36 37.37
C GLN A 320 -7.04 -19.82 37.83
N THR A 321 -5.97 -20.61 37.83
CA THR A 321 -6.05 -22.03 38.22
C THR A 321 -4.90 -22.45 39.14
N ALA A 322 -5.11 -22.27 40.45
CA ALA A 322 -4.25 -22.82 41.49
C ALA A 322 -4.40 -24.34 41.61
N VAL A 323 -3.82 -25.11 40.68
CA VAL A 323 -3.62 -26.55 40.82
C VAL A 323 -2.14 -26.85 40.64
N HIS A 324 -1.47 -27.19 41.74
CA HIS A 324 -0.07 -27.59 41.76
C HIS A 324 0.12 -28.95 41.06
N LEU A 325 0.40 -28.93 39.76
CA LEU A 325 1.05 -30.04 39.05
C LEU A 325 2.54 -29.72 38.86
N PRO A 326 3.42 -30.73 38.76
CA PRO A 326 4.84 -30.52 38.48
C PRO A 326 5.02 -29.80 37.13
N GLU A 327 5.79 -28.70 37.13
CA GLU A 327 6.07 -27.81 35.98
C GLU A 327 6.34 -28.56 34.66
N ALA A 328 7.11 -29.64 34.72
CA ALA A 328 7.51 -30.43 33.55
C ALA A 328 6.40 -31.33 32.96
N ALA A 329 5.38 -31.71 33.74
CA ALA A 329 4.25 -32.51 33.25
C ALA A 329 3.12 -31.62 32.70
N PHE A 330 3.02 -30.38 33.18
CA PHE A 330 1.96 -29.44 32.80
C PHE A 330 2.24 -28.71 31.48
N LEU A 331 3.49 -28.29 31.23
CA LEU A 331 3.93 -27.72 29.95
C LEU A 331 3.73 -28.68 28.76
N ASN A 332 3.78 -29.99 29.01
CA ASN A 332 3.49 -31.02 28.00
C ASN A 332 1.99 -31.22 27.73
N SER A 333 1.10 -30.69 28.59
CA SER A 333 -0.35 -30.85 28.49
C SER A 333 -1.08 -29.69 27.82
N TYR A 334 -0.43 -28.52 27.72
CA TYR A 334 -0.93 -27.35 26.99
C TYR A 334 0.01 -26.98 25.85
N THR A 335 -0.04 -27.75 24.76
CA THR A 335 0.55 -27.31 23.50
C THR A 335 -0.36 -26.23 22.91
N VAL A 336 0.01 -24.95 23.08
CA VAL A 336 -0.57 -23.89 22.24
C VAL A 336 -0.28 -24.28 20.81
N ASP A 337 -1.31 -24.65 20.06
CA ASP A 337 -1.17 -25.09 18.67
C ASP A 337 -0.48 -23.97 17.89
N PRO A 338 0.78 -24.17 17.48
CA PRO A 338 1.49 -23.12 16.81
C PRO A 338 0.85 -22.73 15.45
N VAL A 339 0.04 -23.63 14.86
CA VAL A 339 -0.76 -23.37 13.66
C VAL A 339 -1.79 -22.27 13.93
N TRP A 340 -2.44 -22.29 15.10
CA TRP A 340 -3.40 -21.26 15.52
C TRP A 340 -2.75 -19.87 15.57
N ILE A 341 -1.51 -19.77 16.06
CA ILE A 341 -0.76 -18.50 16.07
C ILE A 341 -0.59 -18.00 14.62
N GLN A 342 -0.06 -18.82 13.71
CA GLN A 342 0.13 -18.35 12.34
C GLN A 342 -1.19 -17.99 11.62
N GLU A 343 -2.26 -18.74 11.86
CA GLU A 343 -3.60 -18.40 11.37
C GLU A 343 -4.11 -17.07 11.91
N ALA A 344 -3.99 -16.82 13.22
CA ALA A 344 -4.39 -15.54 13.83
C ALA A 344 -3.57 -14.37 13.24
N GLY A 345 -2.27 -14.58 13.02
CA GLY A 345 -1.40 -13.62 12.35
C GLY A 345 -1.82 -13.33 10.90
N ALA A 346 -2.20 -14.37 10.15
CA ALA A 346 -2.73 -14.25 8.79
C ALA A 346 -4.02 -13.41 8.77
N ARG A 347 -4.97 -13.74 9.66
CA ARG A 347 -6.24 -13.01 9.82
C ARG A 347 -5.99 -11.56 10.21
N LEU A 348 -5.06 -11.29 11.12
CA LEU A 348 -4.70 -9.93 11.53
C LEU A 348 -4.08 -9.13 10.37
N ARG A 349 -3.18 -9.73 9.57
CA ARG A 349 -2.61 -9.08 8.38
C ARG A 349 -3.69 -8.75 7.36
N LEU A 350 -4.58 -9.70 7.08
CA LEU A 350 -5.69 -9.49 6.15
C LEU A 350 -6.66 -8.41 6.66
N PHE A 351 -6.98 -8.43 7.96
CA PHE A 351 -7.76 -7.39 8.62
C PHE A 351 -7.10 -6.02 8.46
N LYS A 352 -5.79 -5.90 8.73
CA LYS A 352 -5.05 -4.63 8.56
C LYS A 352 -5.07 -4.13 7.13
N ALA A 353 -4.94 -5.01 6.14
CA ALA A 353 -5.04 -4.66 4.73
C ALA A 353 -6.44 -4.12 4.40
N GLY A 354 -7.50 -4.84 4.79
CA GLY A 354 -8.90 -4.40 4.60
C GLY A 354 -9.21 -3.09 5.33
N PHE A 355 -8.78 -2.96 6.58
CA PHE A 355 -8.91 -1.75 7.39
C PHE A 355 -8.24 -0.55 6.71
N GLY A 356 -7.03 -0.73 6.16
CA GLY A 356 -6.33 0.31 5.42
C GLY A 356 -7.16 0.83 4.23
N VAL A 357 -7.76 -0.07 3.45
CA VAL A 357 -8.61 0.29 2.30
C VAL A 357 -9.84 1.08 2.74
N LEU A 358 -10.56 0.60 3.78
CA LEU A 358 -11.75 1.28 4.29
C LEU A 358 -11.40 2.66 4.85
N LEU A 359 -10.30 2.76 5.59
CA LEU A 359 -9.87 4.01 6.21
C LEU A 359 -9.41 5.04 5.16
N GLU A 360 -8.65 4.62 4.15
CA GLU A 360 -8.25 5.50 3.05
C GLU A 360 -9.47 6.02 2.28
N THR A 361 -10.45 5.16 2.02
CA THR A 361 -11.71 5.53 1.37
C THR A 361 -12.48 6.56 2.21
N ALA A 362 -12.58 6.34 3.53
CA ALA A 362 -13.19 7.30 4.45
C ALA A 362 -12.44 8.65 4.45
N GLY A 363 -11.12 8.63 4.44
CA GLY A 363 -10.29 9.84 4.32
C GLY A 363 -10.51 10.58 3.00
N GLN A 364 -10.65 9.87 1.88
CA GLN A 364 -10.96 10.47 0.58
C GLN A 364 -12.34 11.16 0.59
N LEU A 365 -13.35 10.54 1.18
CA LEU A 365 -14.68 11.14 1.36
C LEU A 365 -14.65 12.34 2.30
N GLY A 366 -13.93 12.26 3.42
CA GLY A 366 -13.75 13.37 4.36
C GLY A 366 -13.09 14.57 3.68
N ARG A 367 -12.00 14.36 2.94
CA ARG A 367 -11.34 15.41 2.15
C ARG A 367 -12.28 16.04 1.12
N LYS A 368 -13.12 15.23 0.48
CA LYS A 368 -14.13 15.73 -0.46
C LYS A 368 -15.23 16.54 0.25
N GLY A 369 -15.70 16.08 1.40
CA GLY A 369 -16.67 16.75 2.26
C GLY A 369 -16.19 18.11 2.77
N MET A 370 -14.87 18.29 2.94
CA MET A 370 -14.27 19.60 3.26
C MET A 370 -14.41 20.62 2.13
N GLU A 371 -14.48 20.19 0.87
CA GLU A 371 -14.57 21.09 -0.28
C GLU A 371 -15.99 21.30 -0.78
N CYS A 372 -16.82 20.27 -0.71
CA CYS A 372 -18.15 20.26 -1.30
C CYS A 372 -19.06 19.25 -0.58
N PRO A 373 -20.38 19.46 -0.63
CA PRO A 373 -21.34 18.50 -0.11
C PRO A 373 -21.19 17.15 -0.81
N LEU A 374 -21.13 16.08 -0.02
CA LEU A 374 -21.24 14.73 -0.54
C LEU A 374 -22.61 14.52 -1.20
N ASP A 375 -22.61 13.88 -2.38
CA ASP A 375 -23.86 13.48 -3.02
C ASP A 375 -24.49 12.24 -2.36
N GLU A 376 -25.70 11.87 -2.79
CA GLU A 376 -26.44 10.75 -2.19
C GLU A 376 -25.67 9.43 -2.25
N SER A 377 -24.97 9.18 -3.35
CA SER A 377 -24.18 7.96 -3.52
C SER A 377 -22.92 7.94 -2.64
N GLU A 378 -22.32 9.11 -2.42
CA GLU A 378 -21.15 9.29 -1.55
C GLU A 378 -21.52 9.19 -0.08
N ARG A 379 -22.66 9.74 0.32
CA ARG A 379 -23.20 9.57 1.69
C ARG A 379 -23.58 8.12 1.96
N ALA A 380 -24.18 7.43 0.98
CA ALA A 380 -24.47 6.01 1.10
C ALA A 380 -23.18 5.19 1.30
N LEU A 381 -22.12 5.52 0.57
CA LEU A 381 -20.80 4.92 0.78
C LEU A 381 -20.23 5.26 2.17
N GLU A 382 -20.28 6.51 2.62
CA GLU A 382 -19.82 6.92 3.96
C GLU A 382 -20.56 6.16 5.06
N ALA A 383 -21.90 6.14 5.03
CA ALA A 383 -22.73 5.41 5.99
C ALA A 383 -22.42 3.91 5.98
N ARG A 384 -22.07 3.35 4.81
CA ARG A 384 -21.67 1.95 4.71
C ARG A 384 -20.30 1.68 5.34
N LEU A 385 -19.33 2.58 5.15
CA LEU A 385 -18.04 2.53 5.83
C LEU A 385 -18.22 2.60 7.34
N GLU A 386 -19.08 3.50 7.83
CA GLU A 386 -19.40 3.65 9.26
C GLU A 386 -20.00 2.36 9.82
N THR A 387 -20.94 1.74 9.09
CA THR A 387 -21.55 0.48 9.51
C THR A 387 -20.51 -0.65 9.61
N LEU A 388 -19.64 -0.78 8.61
CA LEU A 388 -18.63 -1.85 8.57
C LEU A 388 -17.55 -1.66 9.64
N LEU A 389 -16.98 -0.46 9.73
CA LEU A 389 -15.96 -0.13 10.72
C LEU A 389 -16.54 -0.10 12.14
N GLY A 390 -17.78 0.36 12.32
CA GLY A 390 -18.49 0.27 13.60
C GLY A 390 -18.70 -1.19 14.05
N ARG A 391 -19.12 -2.07 13.13
CA ARG A 391 -19.23 -3.52 13.41
C ARG A 391 -17.88 -4.12 13.83
N TRP A 392 -16.81 -3.76 13.13
CA TRP A 392 -15.46 -4.25 13.43
C TRP A 392 -14.94 -3.72 14.76
N GLY A 393 -15.18 -2.43 15.07
CA GLY A 393 -14.74 -1.75 16.29
C GLY A 393 -15.30 -2.32 17.60
N ARG A 394 -16.32 -3.20 17.53
CA ARG A 394 -16.83 -3.97 18.67
C ARG A 394 -15.87 -5.08 19.14
N GLY A 395 -14.99 -5.54 18.26
CA GLY A 395 -13.95 -6.51 18.61
C GLY A 395 -12.74 -5.83 19.28
N TYR A 396 -12.11 -6.52 20.23
CA TYR A 396 -10.96 -5.98 20.96
C TYR A 396 -9.77 -5.63 20.07
N ALA A 397 -9.32 -6.56 19.22
CA ALA A 397 -8.19 -6.34 18.33
C ALA A 397 -8.44 -5.20 17.32
N PRO A 398 -9.58 -5.14 16.60
CA PRO A 398 -9.94 -3.98 15.78
C PRO A 398 -9.95 -2.65 16.54
N ASN A 399 -10.57 -2.59 17.72
CA ASN A 399 -10.66 -1.37 18.51
C ASN A 399 -9.25 -0.85 18.89
N ARG A 400 -8.35 -1.74 19.31
CA ARG A 400 -6.95 -1.39 19.59
C ARG A 400 -6.24 -0.85 18.34
N VAL A 401 -6.49 -1.40 17.16
CA VAL A 401 -5.96 -0.87 15.89
C VAL A 401 -6.49 0.54 15.61
N TYR A 402 -7.76 0.83 15.92
CA TYR A 402 -8.34 2.17 15.71
C TYR A 402 -7.67 3.19 16.64
N ARG A 403 -7.51 2.85 17.92
CA ARG A 403 -6.79 3.68 18.91
C ARG A 403 -5.35 3.95 18.47
N GLN A 404 -4.65 2.95 17.95
CA GLN A 404 -3.30 3.11 17.39
C GLN A 404 -3.28 4.03 16.16
N ALA A 405 -4.25 3.87 15.25
CA ALA A 405 -4.36 4.74 14.06
C ALA A 405 -4.63 6.20 14.43
N ILE A 406 -5.46 6.48 15.43
CA ILE A 406 -5.74 7.82 15.95
C ILE A 406 -4.45 8.48 16.50
N ARG A 407 -3.62 7.70 17.19
CA ARG A 407 -2.34 8.17 17.76
C ARG A 407 -1.20 8.24 16.73
N ASN A 408 -1.31 7.55 15.60
CA ASN A 408 -0.26 7.47 14.59
C ASN A 408 -0.10 8.80 13.82
N PRO A 409 1.08 9.44 13.81
CA PRO A 409 1.28 10.71 13.10
C PRO A 409 1.17 10.61 11.57
N ASN A 410 1.32 9.41 10.99
CA ASN A 410 1.27 9.17 9.54
C ASN A 410 -0.15 8.98 9.00
N VAL A 411 -1.14 8.80 9.87
CA VAL A 411 -2.55 8.76 9.48
C VAL A 411 -3.06 10.20 9.32
N GLY A 412 -3.75 10.46 8.20
CA GLY A 412 -4.30 11.78 7.87
C GLY A 412 -5.38 12.24 8.85
N ILE A 413 -5.74 13.52 8.78
CA ILE A 413 -6.63 14.11 9.80
C ILE A 413 -8.08 13.67 9.60
N GLU A 414 -8.51 13.53 8.34
CA GLU A 414 -9.87 13.12 7.99
C GLU A 414 -10.12 11.66 8.40
N GLU A 415 -9.13 10.78 8.18
CA GLU A 415 -9.16 9.40 8.66
C GLU A 415 -9.30 9.33 10.18
N LYS A 416 -8.58 10.20 10.92
CA LYS A 416 -8.66 10.23 12.39
C LYS A 416 -10.00 10.78 12.87
N GLN A 417 -10.52 11.84 12.26
CA GLN A 417 -11.84 12.37 12.60
C GLN A 417 -12.91 11.30 12.40
N PHE A 418 -12.85 10.54 11.32
CA PHE A 418 -13.77 9.44 11.05
C PHE A 418 -13.71 8.36 12.16
N LEU A 419 -12.52 7.87 12.49
CA LEU A 419 -12.35 6.88 13.58
C LEU A 419 -12.74 7.42 14.95
N PHE A 420 -12.43 8.69 15.23
CA PHE A 420 -12.75 9.29 16.52
C PHE A 420 -14.25 9.49 16.70
N ARG A 421 -14.98 9.89 15.64
CA ARG A 421 -16.46 9.92 15.63
C ARG A 421 -17.04 8.53 15.92
N LEU A 422 -16.51 7.48 15.27
CA LEU A 422 -16.96 6.11 15.52
C LEU A 422 -16.77 5.67 16.97
N LEU A 423 -15.60 5.92 17.57
CA LEU A 423 -15.35 5.56 18.97
C LEU A 423 -16.17 6.42 19.94
N ALA A 424 -16.35 7.70 19.66
CA ALA A 424 -17.16 8.61 20.48
C ALA A 424 -18.66 8.29 20.41
N GLY A 425 -19.13 7.68 19.32
CA GLY A 425 -20.50 7.19 19.19
C GLY A 425 -20.79 5.88 19.93
N ASP A 426 -19.75 5.18 20.42
CA ASP A 426 -19.84 3.89 21.11
C ASP A 426 -18.94 3.88 22.35
N LEU A 427 -19.31 4.70 23.35
CA LEU A 427 -18.50 4.91 24.55
C LEU A 427 -18.45 3.69 25.48
N GLU A 428 -19.51 2.87 25.47
CA GLU A 428 -19.67 1.72 26.36
C GLU A 428 -18.74 0.55 25.98
N THR A 429 -18.40 0.43 24.70
CA THR A 429 -17.60 -0.68 24.21
C THR A 429 -16.13 -0.54 24.61
N LEU A 430 -15.60 -1.55 25.31
CA LEU A 430 -14.17 -1.73 25.59
C LEU A 430 -13.48 -0.53 26.24
N ASP A 431 -14.18 0.24 27.08
CA ASP A 431 -13.66 1.45 27.74
C ASP A 431 -13.24 2.55 26.74
N ASN A 432 -14.02 2.71 25.66
CA ASN A 432 -13.86 3.81 24.72
C ASN A 432 -14.03 5.17 25.40
N GLU A 433 -14.89 5.28 26.42
CA GLU A 433 -15.07 6.49 27.23
C GLU A 433 -13.73 7.00 27.80
N THR A 434 -13.00 6.18 28.54
CA THR A 434 -11.71 6.57 29.13
C THR A 434 -10.71 6.98 28.07
N PHE A 435 -10.62 6.22 26.96
CA PHE A 435 -9.72 6.56 25.87
C PHE A 435 -10.07 7.90 25.22
N VAL A 436 -11.36 8.14 24.92
CA VAL A 436 -11.84 9.38 24.30
C VAL A 436 -11.57 10.56 25.22
N ASN A 437 -11.88 10.45 26.52
CA ASN A 437 -11.64 11.51 27.50
C ASN A 437 -10.14 11.89 27.60
N GLN A 438 -9.25 10.90 27.73
CA GLN A 438 -7.80 11.13 27.73
C GLN A 438 -7.32 11.80 26.43
N GLU A 439 -7.88 11.38 25.29
CA GLU A 439 -7.51 11.94 24.00
C GLU A 439 -7.99 13.39 23.86
N LEU A 440 -9.20 13.72 24.35
CA LEU A 440 -9.74 15.07 24.39
C LEU A 440 -8.89 16.01 25.26
N GLU A 441 -8.55 15.59 26.49
CA GLU A 441 -7.67 16.35 27.38
C GLU A 441 -6.33 16.66 26.72
N ARG A 442 -5.70 15.64 26.12
CA ARG A 442 -4.45 15.80 25.39
C ARG A 442 -4.57 16.77 24.22
N ARG A 443 -5.70 16.79 23.50
CA ARG A 443 -5.91 17.73 22.40
C ARG A 443 -6.18 19.14 22.88
N LEU A 444 -6.87 19.32 24.01
CA LEU A 444 -7.02 20.60 24.67
C LEU A 444 -5.67 21.20 25.08
N GLU A 445 -4.80 20.40 25.71
CA GLU A 445 -3.44 20.81 26.04
C GLU A 445 -2.63 21.20 24.79
N GLN A 446 -2.71 20.40 23.72
CA GLN A 446 -2.04 20.72 22.45
C GLN A 446 -2.58 21.99 21.78
N LEU A 447 -3.84 22.31 21.98
CA LEU A 447 -4.46 23.52 21.44
C LEU A 447 -4.02 24.77 22.23
N ASN A 448 -3.89 24.65 23.55
CA ASN A 448 -3.49 25.75 24.43
C ASN A 448 -1.98 26.01 24.38
N ASP A 449 -1.18 24.94 24.51
CA ASP A 449 0.26 25.03 24.76
C ASP A 449 1.11 24.46 23.62
N GLY A 450 0.49 23.77 22.65
CA GLY A 450 1.19 23.15 21.54
C GLY A 450 1.61 24.15 20.45
N PRO A 451 2.54 23.73 19.56
CA PRO A 451 2.92 24.54 18.39
C PRO A 451 1.72 24.76 17.46
N LYS A 452 1.64 25.94 16.83
CA LYS A 452 0.54 26.31 15.89
C LYS A 452 0.25 25.26 14.81
N LYS A 453 1.25 24.50 14.38
CA LYS A 453 1.10 23.41 13.41
C LYS A 453 0.22 22.25 13.91
N LEU A 454 0.08 22.08 15.22
CA LEU A 454 -0.76 21.05 15.85
C LEU A 454 -2.16 21.56 16.22
N HIS A 455 -2.38 22.88 16.28
CA HIS A 455 -3.67 23.47 16.65
C HIS A 455 -4.81 23.02 15.73
N GLN A 456 -4.59 22.98 14.42
CA GLN A 456 -5.60 22.50 13.47
C GLN A 456 -5.93 21.02 13.67
N ARG A 457 -4.92 20.18 13.95
CA ARG A 457 -5.13 18.75 14.20
C ARG A 457 -5.88 18.50 15.51
N ALA A 458 -5.55 19.25 16.55
CA ALA A 458 -6.25 19.20 17.82
C ALA A 458 -7.71 19.66 17.65
N ALA A 459 -7.93 20.82 17.03
CA ALA A 459 -9.26 21.36 16.78
C ALA A 459 -10.13 20.39 15.94
N ALA A 460 -9.59 19.78 14.89
CA ALA A 460 -10.31 18.82 14.06
C ALA A 460 -10.86 17.63 14.86
N LEU A 461 -10.10 17.09 15.82
CA LEU A 461 -10.55 15.99 16.68
C LEU A 461 -11.52 16.44 17.78
N LEU A 462 -11.32 17.63 18.34
CA LEU A 462 -12.26 18.21 19.30
C LEU A 462 -13.63 18.46 18.65
N VAL A 463 -13.65 18.99 17.42
CA VAL A 463 -14.88 19.18 16.63
C VAL A 463 -15.57 17.86 16.35
N ALA A 464 -14.81 16.84 15.94
CA ALA A 464 -15.34 15.51 15.68
C ALA A 464 -16.03 14.89 16.92
N ALA A 465 -15.59 15.24 18.13
CA ALA A 465 -16.14 14.69 19.36
C ALA A 465 -17.29 15.53 19.95
N TRP A 466 -17.16 16.84 19.89
CA TRP A 466 -18.10 17.76 20.56
C TRP A 466 -19.25 18.20 19.66
N GLY A 467 -19.09 18.14 18.33
CA GLY A 467 -20.10 18.60 17.39
C GLY A 467 -20.46 20.07 17.64
N ASP A 468 -21.75 20.34 17.84
CA ASP A 468 -22.30 21.68 18.10
C ASP A 468 -21.72 22.35 19.35
N LYS A 469 -21.41 21.59 20.41
CA LYS A 469 -20.79 22.08 21.65
C LYS A 469 -19.42 22.74 21.43
N SER A 470 -18.81 22.54 20.25
CA SER A 470 -17.56 23.20 19.87
C SER A 470 -17.68 24.73 19.78
N LEU A 471 -18.89 25.27 19.54
CA LEU A 471 -19.14 26.71 19.51
C LEU A 471 -19.09 27.35 20.90
N ASP A 472 -19.61 26.62 21.89
CA ASP A 472 -19.71 27.10 23.28
C ASP A 472 -18.38 26.91 24.03
N ASN A 473 -17.58 25.93 23.62
CA ASN A 473 -16.26 25.68 24.18
C ASN A 473 -15.24 26.73 23.70
N ARG A 474 -15.07 27.78 24.52
CA ARG A 474 -14.16 28.92 24.32
C ARG A 474 -12.66 28.57 24.08
N GLY A 475 -12.29 27.29 24.13
CA GLY A 475 -10.93 26.82 23.89
C GLY A 475 -10.52 26.84 22.41
N ILE A 476 -11.44 26.74 21.45
CA ILE A 476 -11.10 26.70 20.02
C ILE A 476 -11.27 28.09 19.39
N PRO A 477 -10.19 28.72 18.87
CA PRO A 477 -10.31 29.99 18.17
C PRO A 477 -11.27 29.87 16.96
N PRO A 478 -12.22 30.81 16.75
CA PRO A 478 -13.20 30.73 15.66
C PRO A 478 -12.59 30.51 14.27
N LYS A 479 -11.42 31.12 14.01
CA LYS A 479 -10.69 30.93 12.75
C LYS A 479 -10.21 29.47 12.58
N THR A 480 -9.73 28.85 13.65
CA THR A 480 -9.27 27.45 13.61
C THR A 480 -10.46 26.52 13.44
N LEU A 481 -11.58 26.80 14.13
CA LEU A 481 -12.84 26.07 14.00
C LEU A 481 -13.34 26.07 12.54
N LEU A 482 -13.43 27.26 11.91
CA LEU A 482 -13.81 27.39 10.50
C LEU A 482 -12.89 26.64 9.53
N SER A 483 -11.61 26.46 9.85
CA SER A 483 -10.65 25.78 8.97
C SER A 483 -10.73 24.25 8.98
N VAL A 484 -11.42 23.64 9.96
CA VAL A 484 -11.47 22.18 10.16
C VAL A 484 -12.86 21.57 9.94
N MET A 485 -13.89 22.39 9.76
CA MET A 485 -15.26 21.94 9.50
C MET A 485 -15.50 21.62 8.02
N GLY A 486 -16.41 20.70 7.75
CA GLY A 486 -16.81 20.26 6.40
C GLY A 486 -18.33 20.09 6.25
N SER A 487 -18.74 19.37 5.20
CA SER A 487 -20.15 19.12 4.90
C SER A 487 -20.89 18.21 5.90
N GLY A 488 -20.18 17.60 6.85
CA GLY A 488 -20.78 16.80 7.93
C GLY A 488 -21.17 17.63 9.16
N ASP A 489 -20.81 18.91 9.19
CA ASP A 489 -21.01 19.81 10.32
C ASP A 489 -22.24 20.73 10.11
N ASP A 490 -23.39 20.14 9.77
CA ASP A 490 -24.63 20.88 9.45
C ASP A 490 -25.07 21.83 10.57
N TRP A 491 -24.73 21.50 11.82
CA TRP A 491 -24.95 22.32 13.01
C TRP A 491 -24.27 23.71 12.90
N ALA A 492 -23.20 23.85 12.11
CA ALA A 492 -22.50 25.12 11.92
C ALA A 492 -23.19 26.06 10.93
N GLY A 493 -24.20 25.57 10.19
CA GLY A 493 -24.89 26.32 9.13
C GLY A 493 -25.45 27.67 9.58
N PRO A 494 -26.25 27.75 10.66
CA PRO A 494 -26.78 29.02 11.18
C PRO A 494 -25.69 30.02 11.54
N TRP A 495 -24.59 29.54 12.15
CA TRP A 495 -23.45 30.37 12.51
C TRP A 495 -22.73 30.91 11.28
N VAL A 496 -22.38 30.06 10.31
CA VAL A 496 -21.76 30.49 9.05
C VAL A 496 -22.66 31.49 8.30
N LEU A 497 -23.98 31.26 8.26
CA LEU A 497 -24.92 32.18 7.62
C LEU A 497 -24.92 33.57 8.29
N SER A 498 -24.86 33.62 9.63
CA SER A 498 -24.75 34.89 10.36
C SER A 498 -23.49 35.67 10.02
N LEU A 499 -22.35 34.97 9.81
CA LEU A 499 -21.09 35.57 9.41
C LEU A 499 -21.18 36.19 8.01
N ILE A 500 -21.81 35.47 7.08
CA ILE A 500 -22.02 35.96 5.69
C ILE A 500 -22.93 37.18 5.68
N LYS A 501 -24.04 37.15 6.42
CA LYS A 501 -24.98 38.28 6.54
C LYS A 501 -24.32 39.52 7.16
N ALA A 502 -23.32 39.31 8.02
CA ALA A 502 -22.51 40.38 8.58
C ALA A 502 -21.35 40.85 7.67
N GLY A 503 -21.24 40.28 6.47
CA GLY A 503 -20.23 40.66 5.47
C GLY A 503 -18.86 39.98 5.64
N ASP A 504 -18.72 38.96 6.47
CA ASP A 504 -17.49 38.16 6.51
C ASP A 504 -17.44 37.20 5.32
N LEU A 505 -16.72 37.62 4.27
CA LEU A 505 -16.45 36.82 3.08
C LEU A 505 -15.01 36.28 3.07
N SER A 506 -14.51 35.87 4.23
CA SER A 506 -13.21 35.20 4.33
C SER A 506 -13.22 33.83 3.63
N PRO A 507 -12.06 33.32 3.19
CA PRO A 507 -11.96 32.05 2.45
C PRO A 507 -12.68 30.87 3.08
N ASP A 508 -12.55 30.68 4.40
CA ASP A 508 -13.17 29.57 5.11
C ASP A 508 -14.70 29.71 5.18
N VAL A 509 -15.21 30.94 5.33
CA VAL A 509 -16.66 31.21 5.35
C VAL A 509 -17.28 30.96 3.98
N ILE A 510 -16.64 31.42 2.89
CA ILE A 510 -17.10 31.15 1.52
C ILE A 510 -17.07 29.65 1.22
N ARG A 511 -16.00 28.95 1.61
CA ARG A 511 -15.87 27.49 1.46
C ARG A 511 -17.01 26.78 2.18
N LEU A 512 -17.27 27.10 3.45
CA LEU A 512 -18.32 26.48 4.24
C LEU A 512 -19.73 26.80 3.72
N ALA A 513 -19.96 28.00 3.21
CA ALA A 513 -21.22 28.34 2.56
C ALA A 513 -21.57 27.37 1.42
N GLY A 514 -20.56 27.01 0.62
CA GLY A 514 -20.68 25.99 -0.42
C GLY A 514 -20.77 24.56 0.12
N ALA A 515 -19.89 24.19 1.05
CA ALA A 515 -19.82 22.83 1.61
C ALA A 515 -21.10 22.42 2.36
N LEU A 516 -21.68 23.35 3.13
CA LEU A 516 -22.93 23.18 3.88
C LEU A 516 -24.18 23.50 3.02
N ARG A 517 -24.01 23.95 1.77
CA ARG A 517 -25.08 24.34 0.85
C ARG A 517 -26.09 25.32 1.46
N LEU A 518 -25.59 26.43 2.00
CA LEU A 518 -26.44 27.45 2.61
C LEU A 518 -27.19 28.22 1.52
N ASP A 519 -28.39 27.75 1.16
CA ASP A 519 -29.20 28.31 0.08
C ASP A 519 -29.50 29.80 0.31
N GLU A 520 -29.64 30.24 1.56
CA GLU A 520 -29.83 31.65 1.92
C GLU A 520 -28.60 32.52 1.65
N ALA A 521 -27.41 31.93 1.55
CA ALA A 521 -26.18 32.65 1.19
C ALA A 521 -26.05 32.84 -0.34
N LEU A 522 -26.82 32.11 -1.15
CA LEU A 522 -26.68 32.08 -2.60
C LEU A 522 -26.77 33.49 -3.24
N PRO A 523 -27.74 34.37 -2.90
CA PRO A 523 -27.80 35.71 -3.47
C PRO A 523 -26.57 36.56 -3.15
N ILE A 524 -26.04 36.45 -1.94
CA ILE A 524 -24.85 37.18 -1.47
C ILE A 524 -23.61 36.69 -2.23
N LEU A 525 -23.48 35.37 -2.43
CA LEU A 525 -22.40 34.79 -3.22
C LEU A 525 -22.46 35.20 -4.69
N ILE A 526 -23.65 35.22 -5.30
CA ILE A 526 -23.83 35.69 -6.68
C ILE A 526 -23.43 37.17 -6.80
N GLN A 527 -23.81 38.01 -5.83
CA GLN A 527 -23.41 39.42 -5.80
C GLN A 527 -21.89 39.56 -5.64
N ALA A 528 -21.27 38.79 -4.75
CA ALA A 528 -19.82 38.77 -4.54
C ALA A 528 -19.02 38.32 -5.76
N LEU A 529 -19.66 37.61 -6.71
CA LEU A 529 -19.03 37.23 -7.98
C LEU A 529 -18.91 38.40 -8.97
N GLN A 530 -19.71 39.45 -8.82
CA GLN A 530 -19.78 40.58 -9.78
C GLN A 530 -18.63 41.59 -9.57
N PRO A 531 -18.02 42.15 -10.64
CA PRO A 531 -16.87 43.07 -10.51
C PRO A 531 -17.20 44.38 -9.79
N THR A 532 -18.43 44.88 -9.94
CA THR A 532 -18.86 46.22 -9.50
C THR A 532 -19.38 46.28 -8.07
N ALA A 533 -19.60 45.13 -7.43
CA ALA A 533 -20.29 45.07 -6.13
C ALA A 533 -19.48 45.64 -4.95
N TYR A 534 -18.15 45.78 -5.09
CA TYR A 534 -17.27 46.24 -4.00
C TYR A 534 -16.31 47.39 -4.39
N SER A 535 -16.31 47.83 -5.66
CA SER A 535 -15.45 48.93 -6.12
C SER A 535 -16.01 50.32 -5.79
N THR A 536 -17.29 50.45 -5.47
CA THR A 536 -17.95 51.75 -5.24
C THR A 536 -18.04 52.17 -3.77
N GLY A 537 -17.59 51.35 -2.81
CA GLY A 537 -17.61 51.74 -1.39
C GLY A 537 -19.00 51.93 -0.77
N GLU A 538 -20.07 51.77 -1.54
CA GLU A 538 -21.46 51.86 -1.10
C GLU A 538 -21.96 50.52 -0.55
N ILE A 539 -21.27 49.98 0.46
CA ILE A 539 -21.97 49.12 1.41
C ILE A 539 -22.55 50.09 2.42
N SER A 540 -23.85 50.33 2.30
CA SER A 540 -24.64 51.15 3.21
C SER A 540 -24.24 50.88 4.66
N GLU A 541 -23.74 51.91 5.36
CA GLU A 541 -23.44 51.88 6.80
C GLU A 541 -24.69 51.54 7.66
N ALA A 542 -25.88 51.47 7.07
CA ALA A 542 -27.14 51.28 7.77
C ALA A 542 -27.49 49.82 8.14
N ALA A 543 -26.66 48.82 7.85
CA ALA A 543 -27.00 47.40 8.07
C ALA A 543 -26.08 46.63 9.04
N ILE A 544 -25.08 47.26 9.65
CA ILE A 544 -24.15 46.58 10.57
C ILE A 544 -24.54 46.85 12.03
N GLU A 545 -25.68 46.29 12.44
CA GLU A 545 -25.87 45.87 13.83
C GLU A 545 -26.39 44.42 13.85
N PRO A 546 -25.47 43.45 13.86
CA PRO A 546 -25.66 42.28 14.69
C PRO A 546 -24.58 42.26 15.76
N GLU A 547 -24.99 42.23 17.03
CA GLU A 547 -24.17 41.68 18.10
C GLU A 547 -23.89 40.22 17.75
N ILE A 548 -22.81 39.93 17.01
CA ILE A 548 -22.32 38.56 16.87
C ILE A 548 -21.56 38.26 18.16
N PRO A 549 -22.06 37.40 19.06
CA PRO A 549 -21.49 37.26 20.41
C PRO A 549 -20.04 36.78 20.44
N MET A 550 -19.53 36.25 19.32
CA MET A 550 -18.19 35.66 19.19
C MET A 550 -17.18 36.51 18.39
N LEU A 551 -17.60 37.58 17.72
CA LEU A 551 -16.70 38.42 16.91
C LEU A 551 -16.73 39.85 17.44
N GLY A 552 -15.65 40.27 18.11
CA GLY A 552 -15.49 41.66 18.52
C GLY A 552 -15.70 42.63 17.35
N ALA A 553 -16.45 43.71 17.57
CA ALA A 553 -16.93 44.64 16.53
C ALA A 553 -15.83 45.16 15.59
N GLU A 554 -14.59 45.29 16.08
CA GLU A 554 -13.46 45.77 15.28
C GLU A 554 -12.95 44.73 14.26
N LEU A 555 -13.02 43.44 14.58
CA LEU A 555 -12.59 42.36 13.68
C LEU A 555 -13.60 42.17 12.55
N ALA A 556 -14.90 42.29 12.85
CA ALA A 556 -15.98 42.30 11.86
C ALA A 556 -15.81 43.46 10.86
N ARG A 557 -15.54 44.68 11.34
CA ARG A 557 -15.28 45.86 10.48
C ARG A 557 -14.04 45.71 9.60
N ARG A 558 -12.95 45.10 10.09
CA ARG A 558 -11.74 44.87 9.28
C ARG A 558 -11.93 43.80 8.20
N ARG A 559 -12.77 42.78 8.46
CA ARG A 559 -13.04 41.70 7.49
C ARG A 559 -13.99 42.13 6.37
N ALA A 560 -15.01 42.94 6.68
CA ALA A 560 -15.96 43.48 5.71
C ALA A 560 -15.31 44.35 4.60
N ARG A 561 -14.07 44.82 4.79
CA ARG A 561 -13.33 45.68 3.84
C ARG A 561 -12.48 44.93 2.83
N ARG A 562 -12.35 43.60 2.90
CA ARG A 562 -11.60 42.81 1.91
C ARG A 562 -12.51 42.41 0.77
N ALA A 563 -12.10 42.71 -0.47
CA ALA A 563 -12.77 42.20 -1.64
C ALA A 563 -12.81 40.65 -1.58
N PRO A 564 -13.96 40.02 -1.86
CA PRO A 564 -14.09 38.58 -1.83
C PRO A 564 -13.21 37.93 -2.91
N ASP A 565 -12.66 36.76 -2.59
CA ASP A 565 -11.96 35.95 -3.58
C ASP A 565 -12.98 35.35 -4.55
N ARG A 566 -13.10 35.94 -5.74
CA ARG A 566 -14.06 35.54 -6.77
C ARG A 566 -13.84 34.10 -7.27
N VAL A 567 -12.62 33.58 -7.20
CA VAL A 567 -12.32 32.18 -7.55
C VAL A 567 -12.95 31.26 -6.51
N LEU A 568 -12.80 31.57 -5.22
CA LEU A 568 -13.45 30.81 -4.15
C LEU A 568 -14.97 30.92 -4.20
N VAL A 569 -15.52 32.10 -4.51
CA VAL A 569 -16.97 32.29 -4.71
C VAL A 569 -17.47 31.42 -5.86
N ALA A 570 -16.81 31.46 -7.03
CA ALA A 570 -17.17 30.61 -8.16
C ALA A 570 -17.10 29.12 -7.80
N ARG A 571 -16.09 28.70 -7.02
CA ARG A 571 -15.97 27.33 -6.50
C ARG A 571 -17.14 26.96 -5.59
N ALA A 572 -17.50 27.82 -4.64
CA ALA A 572 -18.62 27.59 -3.72
C ALA A 572 -19.96 27.49 -4.45
N LEU A 573 -20.19 28.34 -5.46
CA LEU A 573 -21.39 28.26 -6.32
C LEU A 573 -21.50 26.91 -7.04
N GLY A 574 -20.37 26.29 -7.38
CA GLY A 574 -20.32 24.93 -7.95
C GLY A 574 -20.86 23.82 -7.05
N CYS A 575 -21.16 24.11 -5.77
CA CYS A 575 -21.71 23.15 -4.82
C CYS A 575 -23.26 23.15 -4.76
N PHE A 576 -23.92 24.14 -5.37
CA PHE A 576 -25.38 24.31 -5.32
C PHE A 576 -26.10 23.53 -6.43
N LYS A 577 -25.97 22.19 -6.42
CA LYS A 577 -26.62 21.30 -7.40
C LYS A 577 -28.15 21.53 -7.41
N GLY A 578 -28.73 21.67 -8.60
CA GLY A 578 -30.16 21.88 -8.80
C GLY A 578 -30.64 23.33 -8.64
N ARG A 579 -29.75 24.30 -8.40
CA ARG A 579 -30.08 25.73 -8.33
C ARG A 579 -29.80 26.43 -9.66
N PRO A 580 -30.83 26.76 -10.47
CA PRO A 580 -30.63 27.38 -11.79
C PRO A 580 -29.99 28.76 -11.70
N GLU A 581 -30.16 29.49 -10.59
CA GLU A 581 -29.58 30.81 -10.36
C GLU A 581 -28.05 30.76 -10.30
N ALA A 582 -27.49 29.72 -9.66
CA ALA A 582 -26.05 29.51 -9.60
C ALA A 582 -25.49 29.20 -11.00
N VAL A 583 -26.17 28.35 -11.76
CA VAL A 583 -25.80 28.02 -13.15
C VAL A 583 -25.86 29.27 -14.02
N ALA A 584 -26.95 30.04 -13.95
CA ALA A 584 -27.13 31.27 -14.73
C ALA A 584 -26.04 32.30 -14.44
N ALA A 585 -25.70 32.52 -13.15
CA ALA A 585 -24.64 33.44 -12.76
C ALA A 585 -23.25 33.00 -13.26
N LEU A 586 -22.94 31.69 -13.19
CA LEU A 586 -21.69 31.14 -13.71
C LEU A 586 -21.64 31.18 -15.24
N ARG A 587 -22.76 30.93 -15.94
CA ARG A 587 -22.83 31.04 -17.39
C ARG A 587 -22.70 32.46 -17.88
N SER A 588 -23.38 33.43 -17.25
CA SER A 588 -23.32 34.84 -17.65
C SER A 588 -21.89 35.39 -17.60
N MET A 589 -21.06 34.87 -16.69
CA MET A 589 -19.63 35.17 -16.64
C MET A 589 -18.89 34.75 -17.92
N LEU A 590 -19.29 33.64 -18.54
CA LEU A 590 -18.70 33.15 -19.79
C LEU A 590 -19.39 33.74 -21.04
N GLU A 591 -20.70 34.01 -20.99
CA GLU A 591 -21.52 34.45 -22.14
C GLU A 591 -21.27 35.91 -22.58
N GLY A 592 -20.59 36.73 -21.77
CA GLY A 592 -20.10 38.07 -22.16
C GLY A 592 -18.64 38.10 -22.62
N ALA A 593 -17.98 36.95 -22.71
CA ALA A 593 -16.53 36.84 -22.77
C ALA A 593 -16.08 36.18 -24.10
N GLY A 594 -15.89 36.99 -25.14
CA GLY A 594 -15.25 36.55 -26.39
C GLY A 594 -13.76 36.22 -26.21
N PRO A 595 -12.97 35.95 -27.27
CA PRO A 595 -11.58 35.48 -27.22
C PRO A 595 -10.57 36.40 -26.50
N GLN A 596 -11.01 37.54 -26.00
CA GLN A 596 -10.29 38.46 -25.12
C GLN A 596 -11.10 38.65 -23.84
N THR A 597 -11.34 37.54 -23.12
CA THR A 597 -12.06 37.56 -21.86
C THR A 597 -11.34 38.53 -20.93
N GLY A 598 -11.90 39.71 -20.66
CA GLY A 598 -11.37 40.60 -19.62
C GLY A 598 -11.35 39.95 -18.22
N LEU A 599 -11.84 38.71 -18.11
CA LEU A 599 -11.76 37.84 -16.96
C LEU A 599 -10.37 37.21 -16.82
N PRO A 600 -9.80 37.23 -15.61
CA PRO A 600 -8.62 36.44 -15.27
C PRO A 600 -8.79 34.95 -15.60
N THR A 601 -7.75 34.33 -16.17
CA THR A 601 -7.76 32.93 -16.64
C THR A 601 -8.09 31.92 -15.53
N ASP A 602 -7.65 32.18 -14.31
CA ASP A 602 -7.92 31.37 -13.12
C ASP A 602 -9.41 31.39 -12.73
N LEU A 603 -10.05 32.56 -12.79
CA LEU A 603 -11.49 32.70 -12.57
C LEU A 603 -12.29 31.98 -13.66
N SER A 604 -11.95 32.17 -14.93
CA SER A 604 -12.61 31.47 -16.05
C SER A 604 -12.47 29.95 -15.91
N ALA A 605 -11.28 29.46 -15.57
CA ALA A 605 -11.04 28.03 -15.35
C ALA A 605 -11.88 27.49 -14.17
N GLN A 606 -12.00 28.24 -13.07
CA GLN A 606 -12.80 27.82 -11.94
C GLN A 606 -14.31 27.86 -12.24
N VAL A 607 -14.80 28.84 -13.00
CA VAL A 607 -16.19 28.88 -13.46
C VAL A 607 -16.52 27.64 -14.29
N VAL A 608 -15.65 27.27 -15.25
CA VAL A 608 -15.80 26.04 -16.05
C VAL A 608 -15.86 24.79 -15.16
N ARG A 609 -14.95 24.66 -14.18
CA ARG A 609 -14.96 23.53 -13.23
C ARG A 609 -16.24 23.48 -12.39
N SER A 610 -16.76 24.64 -12.00
CA SER A 610 -18.00 24.74 -11.23
C SER A 610 -19.22 24.33 -12.06
N LEU A 611 -19.30 24.73 -13.34
CA LEU A 611 -20.34 24.27 -14.26
C LEU A 611 -20.28 22.75 -14.48
N ALA A 612 -19.07 22.19 -14.62
CA ALA A 612 -18.88 20.74 -14.70
C ALA A 612 -19.36 20.01 -13.44
N ARG A 613 -19.04 20.55 -12.26
CA ARG A 613 -19.47 20.00 -10.95
C ARG A 613 -20.99 20.03 -10.79
N LEU A 614 -21.65 21.05 -11.32
CA LEU A 614 -23.11 21.18 -11.37
C LEU A 614 -23.77 20.26 -12.41
N ARG A 615 -22.98 19.51 -13.20
CA ARG A 615 -23.43 18.63 -14.30
C ARG A 615 -24.27 19.36 -15.35
N ASP A 616 -23.91 20.60 -15.66
CA ASP A 616 -24.69 21.45 -16.54
C ASP A 616 -24.42 21.18 -18.04
N ILE A 617 -25.13 20.21 -18.61
CA ILE A 617 -25.00 19.78 -20.01
C ILE A 617 -25.29 20.95 -20.98
N ALA A 618 -26.20 21.86 -20.65
CA ALA A 618 -26.54 22.95 -21.55
C ALA A 618 -25.44 24.03 -21.64
N SER A 619 -24.36 23.94 -20.83
CA SER A 619 -23.14 24.75 -21.02
C SER A 619 -22.20 24.19 -22.10
N LEU A 620 -22.44 22.98 -22.63
CA LEU A 620 -21.56 22.37 -23.65
C LEU A 620 -21.26 23.28 -24.85
N PRO A 621 -22.23 24.03 -25.43
CA PRO A 621 -21.93 24.94 -26.54
C PRO A 621 -20.91 26.02 -26.17
N VAL A 622 -21.01 26.58 -24.96
CA VAL A 622 -20.07 27.60 -24.45
C VAL A 622 -18.69 26.98 -24.21
N LEU A 623 -18.63 25.79 -23.62
CA LEU A 623 -17.37 25.06 -23.41
C LEU A 623 -16.68 24.73 -24.74
N MET A 624 -17.44 24.33 -25.76
CA MET A 624 -16.89 24.07 -27.09
C MET A 624 -16.46 25.35 -27.81
N ALA A 625 -17.15 26.47 -27.61
CA ALA A 625 -16.70 27.76 -28.11
C ALA A 625 -15.36 28.19 -27.49
N LEU A 626 -15.16 27.94 -26.18
CA LEU A 626 -13.87 28.15 -25.52
C LEU A 626 -12.77 27.20 -26.05
N TRP A 627 -13.11 25.95 -26.32
CA TRP A 627 -12.20 24.96 -26.90
C TRP A 627 -11.76 25.30 -28.34
N ASP A 628 -12.65 25.90 -29.13
CA ASP A 628 -12.33 26.27 -30.51
C ASP A 628 -11.69 27.67 -30.61
N ALA A 629 -11.55 28.39 -29.49
CA ALA A 629 -10.96 29.72 -29.46
C ALA A 629 -9.46 29.68 -29.84
N PRO A 630 -8.97 30.56 -30.74
CA PRO A 630 -7.57 30.53 -31.20
C PRO A 630 -6.51 30.60 -30.09
N GLY A 631 -6.83 31.29 -28.99
CA GLY A 631 -5.93 31.48 -27.84
C GLY A 631 -5.81 30.28 -26.89
N ILE A 632 -6.74 29.32 -26.93
CA ILE A 632 -6.80 28.22 -25.95
C ILE A 632 -5.57 27.31 -26.00
N PHE A 633 -4.89 27.23 -27.16
CA PHE A 633 -3.67 26.45 -27.35
C PHE A 633 -2.40 27.21 -26.96
N GLY A 634 -2.52 28.48 -26.55
CA GLY A 634 -1.42 29.28 -26.02
C GLY A 634 -0.91 28.78 -24.66
N GLN A 635 0.28 29.25 -24.25
CA GLN A 635 0.86 28.90 -22.95
C GLN A 635 0.04 29.48 -21.78
N GLU A 636 -0.43 30.72 -21.92
CA GLU A 636 -1.19 31.44 -20.90
C GLU A 636 -2.57 30.84 -20.61
N ALA A 637 -3.10 30.05 -21.56
CA ALA A 637 -4.42 29.42 -21.45
C ALA A 637 -4.41 28.01 -20.82
N ALA A 638 -3.27 27.54 -20.28
CA ALA A 638 -3.14 26.17 -19.79
C ALA A 638 -4.16 25.81 -18.69
N LEU A 639 -4.43 26.72 -17.74
CA LEU A 639 -5.41 26.49 -16.68
C LEU A 639 -6.83 26.33 -17.23
N LEU A 640 -7.21 27.22 -18.16
CA LEU A 640 -8.53 27.20 -18.79
C LEU A 640 -8.70 25.97 -19.68
N ARG A 641 -7.71 25.65 -20.51
CA ARG A 641 -7.74 24.48 -21.40
C ARG A 641 -7.93 23.18 -20.62
N ARG A 642 -7.19 22.99 -19.52
CA ARG A 642 -7.39 21.83 -18.63
C ARG A 642 -8.78 21.82 -18.01
N ALA A 643 -9.26 22.96 -17.51
CA ALA A 643 -10.61 23.05 -16.97
C ALA A 643 -11.68 22.69 -17.99
N VAL A 644 -11.54 23.11 -19.25
CA VAL A 644 -12.46 22.74 -20.34
C VAL A 644 -12.38 21.23 -20.60
N LEU A 645 -11.19 20.65 -20.77
CA LEU A 645 -11.05 19.20 -20.97
C LEU A 645 -11.60 18.38 -19.80
N ASP A 646 -11.33 18.80 -18.55
CA ASP A 646 -11.86 18.19 -17.34
C ASP A 646 -13.40 18.32 -17.26
N ALA A 647 -13.98 19.40 -17.80
CA ALA A 647 -15.42 19.59 -17.88
C ALA A 647 -16.08 18.74 -18.96
N LEU A 648 -15.42 18.57 -20.11
CA LEU A 648 -15.91 17.76 -21.23
C LEU A 648 -15.84 16.26 -20.95
N GLU A 649 -15.07 15.82 -19.97
CA GLU A 649 -15.01 14.41 -19.56
C GLU A 649 -16.36 13.90 -19.00
N PRO A 650 -16.95 14.52 -17.96
CA PRO A 650 -18.25 14.08 -17.43
C PRO A 650 -19.46 14.64 -18.19
N LEU A 651 -19.31 15.75 -18.94
CA LEU A 651 -20.43 16.38 -19.66
C LEU A 651 -20.53 15.97 -21.13
N GLY A 652 -19.41 15.57 -21.74
CA GLY A 652 -19.33 15.32 -23.17
C GLY A 652 -19.94 13.98 -23.58
N SER A 653 -20.23 13.89 -24.87
CA SER A 653 -20.64 12.67 -25.56
C SER A 653 -19.56 12.26 -26.58
N PRO A 654 -19.63 11.07 -27.18
CA PRO A 654 -18.72 10.67 -28.25
C PRO A 654 -18.64 11.70 -29.39
N GLU A 655 -19.73 12.38 -29.74
CA GLU A 655 -19.76 13.43 -30.76
C GLU A 655 -18.94 14.67 -30.35
N VAL A 656 -18.98 15.04 -29.07
CA VAL A 656 -18.18 16.13 -28.50
C VAL A 656 -16.70 15.76 -28.53
N TRP A 657 -16.36 14.53 -28.16
CA TRP A 657 -14.99 14.05 -28.15
C TRP A 657 -14.41 13.90 -29.56
N GLU A 658 -15.23 13.56 -30.56
CA GLU A 658 -14.85 13.63 -31.98
C GLU A 658 -14.46 15.04 -32.41
N ARG A 659 -15.23 16.05 -31.99
CA ARG A 659 -14.90 17.45 -32.29
C ARG A 659 -13.58 17.86 -31.64
N VAL A 660 -13.34 17.43 -30.39
CA VAL A 660 -12.04 17.62 -29.72
C VAL A 660 -10.92 16.95 -30.51
N LEU A 661 -11.12 15.73 -31.02
CA LEU A 661 -10.16 14.98 -31.83
C LEU A 661 -9.86 15.66 -33.17
N ALA A 662 -10.88 16.20 -33.84
CA ALA A 662 -10.72 16.95 -35.08
C ALA A 662 -9.84 18.19 -34.87
N THR A 663 -10.14 19.00 -33.85
CA THR A 663 -9.33 20.18 -33.50
C THR A 663 -7.90 19.78 -33.11
N ALA A 664 -7.74 18.74 -32.30
CA ALA A 664 -6.43 18.22 -31.90
C ALA A 664 -5.57 17.75 -33.09
N SER A 665 -6.19 17.10 -34.08
CA SER A 665 -5.53 16.62 -35.29
C SER A 665 -4.99 17.76 -36.15
N VAL A 666 -5.70 18.90 -36.20
CA VAL A 666 -5.19 20.12 -36.85
C VAL A 666 -3.99 20.68 -36.08
N GLN A 667 -4.06 20.74 -34.75
CA GLN A 667 -2.97 21.26 -33.91
C GLN A 667 -1.71 20.37 -33.94
N ALA A 668 -1.86 19.06 -34.13
CA ALA A 668 -0.74 18.13 -34.25
C ALA A 668 0.20 18.46 -35.43
N ARG A 669 -0.30 19.12 -36.49
CA ARG A 669 0.54 19.65 -37.59
C ARG A 669 1.57 20.69 -37.12
N HIS A 670 1.35 21.28 -35.95
CA HIS A 670 2.23 22.24 -35.29
C HIS A 670 2.87 21.65 -34.03
N ALA A 671 3.08 20.34 -33.97
CA ALA A 671 3.59 19.63 -32.78
C ALA A 671 4.80 20.33 -32.14
N LYS A 672 5.79 20.78 -32.94
CA LYS A 672 7.00 21.48 -32.46
C LYS A 672 6.71 22.62 -31.48
N THR A 673 5.63 23.38 -31.67
CA THR A 673 5.28 24.54 -30.84
C THR A 673 4.09 24.30 -29.91
N ARG A 674 3.41 23.14 -29.99
CA ARG A 674 2.16 22.83 -29.27
C ARG A 674 2.25 21.59 -28.37
N GLN A 675 3.44 21.27 -27.84
CA GLN A 675 3.66 20.06 -27.03
C GLN A 675 2.77 19.97 -25.79
N ALA A 676 2.70 21.03 -24.97
CA ALA A 676 1.91 21.00 -23.73
C ALA A 676 0.41 20.78 -23.98
N PRO A 677 -0.23 21.50 -24.93
CA PRO A 677 -1.62 21.18 -25.30
C PRO A 677 -1.82 19.75 -25.83
N LEU A 678 -0.93 19.25 -26.68
CA LEU A 678 -1.05 17.89 -27.23
C LEU A 678 -0.92 16.81 -26.15
N ARG A 679 -0.05 17.02 -25.16
CA ARG A 679 0.03 16.17 -23.98
C ARG A 679 -1.29 16.15 -23.20
N GLU A 680 -1.86 17.31 -22.92
CA GLU A 680 -3.13 17.41 -22.16
C GLU A 680 -4.30 16.77 -22.91
N ILE A 681 -4.33 16.88 -24.23
CA ILE A 681 -5.29 16.17 -25.09
C ILE A 681 -5.09 14.65 -25.02
N ALA A 682 -3.84 14.18 -25.06
CA ALA A 682 -3.56 12.76 -24.93
C ALA A 682 -4.05 12.22 -23.57
N ASP A 683 -3.76 12.95 -22.48
CA ASP A 683 -4.25 12.63 -21.14
C ASP A 683 -5.79 12.57 -21.11
N PHE A 684 -6.47 13.55 -21.72
CA PHE A 684 -7.93 13.58 -21.85
C PHE A 684 -8.48 12.33 -22.55
N PHE A 685 -7.98 11.97 -23.73
CA PHE A 685 -8.45 10.78 -24.46
C PHE A 685 -8.21 9.49 -23.69
N GLY A 686 -7.11 9.41 -22.93
CA GLY A 686 -6.86 8.31 -22.01
C GLY A 686 -7.89 8.23 -20.89
N ARG A 687 -8.36 9.37 -20.34
CA ARG A 687 -9.39 9.40 -19.29
C ARG A 687 -10.77 9.01 -19.82
N VAL A 688 -11.19 9.56 -20.95
CA VAL A 688 -12.50 9.24 -21.58
C VAL A 688 -12.53 7.91 -22.34
N ARG A 689 -11.38 7.23 -22.47
CA ARG A 689 -11.21 5.94 -23.16
C ARG A 689 -11.75 5.93 -24.58
N PHE A 690 -11.52 7.03 -25.29
CA PHE A 690 -12.12 7.21 -26.61
C PHE A 690 -11.37 6.41 -27.67
N GLU A 691 -11.90 5.24 -28.04
CA GLU A 691 -11.24 4.30 -28.96
C GLU A 691 -10.78 4.93 -30.27
N ARG A 692 -11.61 5.81 -30.87
CA ARG A 692 -11.31 6.43 -32.17
C ARG A 692 -10.09 7.36 -32.12
N ALA A 693 -9.64 7.78 -30.93
CA ALA A 693 -8.40 8.52 -30.76
C ALA A 693 -7.13 7.64 -30.87
N ALA A 694 -7.23 6.30 -30.90
CA ALA A 694 -6.06 5.42 -30.87
C ALA A 694 -5.08 5.70 -32.03
N SER A 695 -5.57 5.91 -33.25
CA SER A 695 -4.72 6.23 -34.41
C SER A 695 -4.02 7.59 -34.26
N PHE A 696 -4.71 8.58 -33.71
CA PHE A 696 -4.14 9.90 -33.42
C PHE A 696 -3.04 9.81 -32.36
N LEU A 697 -3.29 9.09 -31.25
CA LEU A 697 -2.32 8.89 -30.18
C LEU A 697 -1.08 8.12 -30.67
N LYS A 698 -1.26 7.09 -31.50
CA LYS A 698 -0.16 6.41 -32.18
C LYS A 698 0.66 7.39 -33.02
N GLY A 699 -0.01 8.23 -33.80
CA GLY A 699 0.63 9.30 -34.58
C GLY A 699 1.50 10.22 -33.72
N LEU A 700 0.97 10.70 -32.59
CA LEU A 700 1.73 11.53 -31.65
C LEU A 700 2.94 10.81 -31.05
N ALA A 701 2.80 9.52 -30.73
CA ALA A 701 3.87 8.72 -30.12
C ALA A 701 5.05 8.47 -31.08
N VAL A 702 4.77 8.24 -32.37
CA VAL A 702 5.81 7.97 -33.37
C VAL A 702 6.43 9.25 -33.95
N ASP A 703 5.69 10.37 -33.99
CA ASP A 703 6.13 11.62 -34.59
C ASP A 703 7.47 12.12 -33.98
N PRO A 704 8.54 12.26 -34.77
CA PRO A 704 9.81 12.82 -34.33
C PRO A 704 9.70 14.26 -33.80
N ALA A 705 8.70 15.02 -34.22
CA ALA A 705 8.46 16.38 -33.74
C ALA A 705 7.85 16.41 -32.33
N SER A 706 7.30 15.30 -31.82
CA SER A 706 6.76 15.20 -30.45
C SER A 706 7.88 15.14 -29.40
N SER A 707 7.69 15.85 -28.29
CA SER A 707 8.57 15.74 -27.12
C SER A 707 8.47 14.35 -26.49
N SER A 708 9.49 13.96 -25.72
CA SER A 708 9.46 12.70 -24.95
C SER A 708 8.23 12.59 -24.05
N THR A 709 7.85 13.69 -23.39
CA THR A 709 6.69 13.77 -22.49
C THR A 709 5.36 13.61 -23.22
N THR A 710 5.21 14.17 -24.43
CA THR A 710 4.00 13.99 -25.25
C THR A 710 3.90 12.56 -25.76
N ARG A 711 5.02 11.98 -26.19
CA ARG A 711 5.08 10.58 -26.65
C ARG A 711 4.74 9.61 -25.53
N GLU A 712 5.28 9.84 -24.34
CA GLU A 712 4.95 9.06 -23.15
C GLU A 712 3.47 9.17 -22.79
N ALA A 713 2.91 10.39 -22.75
CA ALA A 713 1.49 10.60 -22.48
C ALA A 713 0.58 9.89 -23.50
N ALA A 714 0.95 9.90 -24.79
CA ALA A 714 0.22 9.19 -25.83
C ALA A 714 0.25 7.67 -25.62
N CYS A 715 1.41 7.08 -25.29
CA CYS A 715 1.51 5.66 -24.93
C CYS A 715 0.67 5.34 -23.68
N GLN A 716 0.75 6.17 -22.63
CA GLN A 716 -0.05 5.99 -21.42
C GLN A 716 -1.56 6.11 -21.66
N ALA A 717 -1.98 6.98 -22.60
CA ALA A 717 -3.37 7.14 -23.00
C ALA A 717 -3.88 5.90 -23.74
N LEU A 718 -3.10 5.37 -24.68
CA LEU A 718 -3.40 4.09 -25.35
C LEU A 718 -3.57 2.95 -24.32
N ALA A 719 -2.70 2.90 -23.31
CA ALA A 719 -2.82 1.91 -22.24
C ALA A 719 -4.15 2.01 -21.45
N ARG A 720 -4.64 3.23 -21.22
CA ARG A 720 -5.90 3.48 -20.50
C ARG A 720 -7.15 3.18 -21.33
N ILE A 721 -7.08 3.37 -22.66
CA ILE A 721 -8.14 3.01 -23.60
C ILE A 721 -8.37 1.49 -23.59
N ALA A 722 -7.29 0.71 -23.54
CA ALA A 722 -7.30 -0.75 -23.34
C ALA A 722 -8.09 -1.58 -24.38
N THR A 723 -8.36 -1.03 -25.56
CA THR A 723 -9.00 -1.71 -26.69
C THR A 723 -8.00 -2.56 -27.50
N PRO A 724 -8.46 -3.52 -28.33
CA PRO A 724 -7.58 -4.26 -29.24
C PRO A 724 -6.80 -3.34 -30.19
N SER A 725 -7.43 -2.27 -30.66
CA SER A 725 -6.81 -1.24 -31.52
C SER A 725 -5.66 -0.50 -30.83
N ALA A 726 -5.82 -0.15 -29.55
CA ALA A 726 -4.77 0.49 -28.75
C ALA A 726 -3.60 -0.46 -28.43
N GLU A 727 -3.91 -1.71 -28.11
CA GLU A 727 -2.90 -2.75 -27.88
C GLU A 727 -2.07 -3.02 -29.13
N GLN A 728 -2.72 -3.19 -30.29
CA GLN A 728 -2.02 -3.38 -31.56
C GLN A 728 -1.05 -2.20 -31.83
N ALA A 729 -1.50 -0.96 -31.63
CA ALA A 729 -0.66 0.21 -31.78
C ALA A 729 0.57 0.18 -30.86
N LEU A 730 0.38 -0.20 -29.59
CA LEU A 730 1.48 -0.33 -28.63
C LEU A 730 2.44 -1.47 -28.97
N THR A 731 1.93 -2.64 -29.39
CA THR A 731 2.75 -3.79 -29.79
C THR A 731 3.63 -3.47 -31.00
N GLU A 732 3.07 -2.80 -32.00
CA GLU A 732 3.85 -2.33 -33.16
C GLU A 732 4.95 -1.33 -32.75
N MET A 733 4.66 -0.42 -31.81
CA MET A 733 5.64 0.53 -31.29
C MET A 733 6.70 -0.14 -30.39
N ALA A 734 6.34 -1.19 -29.65
CA ALA A 734 7.26 -1.97 -28.83
C ALA A 734 8.29 -2.73 -29.68
N ALA A 735 7.95 -3.06 -30.92
CA ALA A 735 8.86 -3.68 -31.90
C ALA A 735 9.67 -2.66 -32.72
N ALA A 736 9.49 -1.36 -32.50
CA ALA A 736 10.18 -0.33 -33.26
C ALA A 736 11.68 -0.26 -32.94
N ALA A 737 12.50 0.08 -33.93
CA ALA A 737 13.96 0.23 -33.76
C ALA A 737 14.37 1.37 -32.81
N ARG A 738 13.47 2.35 -32.56
CA ARG A 738 13.74 3.49 -31.69
C ARG A 738 13.55 3.07 -30.22
N TRP A 739 14.65 2.92 -29.49
CA TRP A 739 14.66 2.38 -28.12
C TRP A 739 13.72 3.13 -27.16
N ASP A 740 13.69 4.47 -27.20
CA ASP A 740 12.84 5.28 -26.30
C ASP A 740 11.33 5.00 -26.50
N LEU A 741 10.91 4.84 -27.76
CA LEU A 741 9.55 4.50 -28.14
C LEU A 741 9.19 3.08 -27.73
N ALA A 742 10.09 2.14 -28.02
CA ALA A 742 9.90 0.75 -27.65
C ALA A 742 9.71 0.60 -26.13
N ARG A 743 10.59 1.22 -25.34
CA ARG A 743 10.50 1.23 -23.88
C ARG A 743 9.19 1.84 -23.36
N ASN A 744 8.79 3.01 -23.88
CA ASN A 744 7.53 3.65 -23.48
C ASN A 744 6.30 2.81 -23.86
N ALA A 745 6.32 2.19 -25.03
CA ALA A 745 5.24 1.32 -25.49
C ALA A 745 5.15 0.04 -24.65
N GLN A 746 6.29 -0.54 -24.27
CA GLN A 746 6.34 -1.68 -23.35
C GLN A 746 5.78 -1.32 -21.97
N ALA A 747 6.19 -0.20 -21.37
CA ALA A 747 5.63 0.28 -20.11
C ALA A 747 4.12 0.54 -20.19
N ALA A 748 3.64 1.01 -21.35
CA ALA A 748 2.22 1.19 -21.61
C ALA A 748 1.46 -0.14 -21.75
N LEU A 749 2.02 -1.15 -22.43
CA LEU A 749 1.44 -2.51 -22.47
C LEU A 749 1.32 -3.12 -21.06
N GLU A 750 2.31 -2.84 -20.19
CA GLU A 750 2.26 -3.22 -18.78
C GLU A 750 1.06 -2.64 -18.06
N LYS A 751 0.85 -1.35 -18.21
CA LYS A 751 -0.32 -0.66 -17.66
C LYS A 751 -1.64 -1.15 -18.27
N LEU A 752 -1.65 -1.44 -19.58
CA LEU A 752 -2.83 -1.93 -20.29
C LEU A 752 -3.32 -3.27 -19.72
N ALA A 753 -2.42 -4.22 -19.51
CA ALA A 753 -2.76 -5.51 -18.92
C ALA A 753 -3.35 -5.35 -17.51
N ARG A 754 -2.74 -4.49 -16.67
CA ARG A 754 -3.24 -4.18 -15.33
C ARG A 754 -4.59 -3.46 -15.34
N GLU A 755 -4.85 -2.60 -16.31
CA GLU A 755 -6.15 -1.97 -16.50
C GLU A 755 -7.19 -3.02 -16.90
N ARG A 756 -6.94 -3.83 -17.93
CA ARG A 756 -7.88 -4.89 -18.34
C ARG A 756 -8.24 -5.84 -17.20
N ALA A 757 -7.26 -6.27 -16.42
CA ALA A 757 -7.49 -7.13 -15.27
C ALA A 757 -8.36 -6.44 -14.20
N LEU A 758 -8.09 -5.18 -13.88
CA LEU A 758 -8.90 -4.40 -12.92
C LEU A 758 -10.38 -4.35 -13.32
N TRP A 759 -10.64 -4.09 -14.61
CA TRP A 759 -12.01 -3.91 -15.14
C TRP A 759 -12.73 -5.21 -15.45
N LYS A 760 -12.03 -6.34 -15.59
CA LYS A 760 -12.66 -7.66 -15.75
C LYS A 760 -13.38 -8.13 -14.47
N GLY A 761 -12.94 -7.65 -13.31
CA GLY A 761 -13.52 -7.99 -12.00
C GLY A 761 -14.72 -7.13 -11.58
N LEU A 762 -15.00 -6.04 -12.30
CA LEU A 762 -16.18 -5.18 -12.15
C LEU A 762 -17.28 -5.65 -13.11
#